data_AF-A0A930QKH4-F1
#
_entry.id   AF-A0A930QKH4-F1
#
_cell.length_a   1.000
_cell.length_b   1.000
_cell.length_c   1.000
_cell.angle_alpha   90.00
_cell.angle_beta   90.00
_cell.angle_gamma   90.00
#
_symmetry.space_group_name_H-M   'P 1'
#
loop_
_entity.id
_entity.type
_entity.pdbx_description
1 polymer ?
#
loop_
_entity_poly.entity_id
_entity_poly.type
_entity_poly.pdbx_seq_one_letter_code
_entity_poly.pdbx_strand_id
1 'polypeptide(L)'
;MMSDDFSVFWRNDERASALFYDLLARAEQEAYDDDFLAQLAAYREAGGDAAHADIFAAKYLLANGDAENAAVCAERAFRLRPLQAPIFEVLSRAYKALGRYADALLMQGYTNRLTDTPIAVDDYPHEAITQEALDRLSVVLSHPSFVPLATRASYDPEAGITTADGLFAGEFLPASESHDRAYYVGVHAEQGQQGDKAWQLKNIRDAQGVGYFAAGDFVFDLMRAQRAPGAAHIELAPGQEIVLPIIGTVLPAIGVCQPQQIHVHSASVDAPGWLNVATPNFYRLHETTDFSSDHAFLIGTPIQIGHHPRRRRLVLNILVDALPWEIVGSCFAEMMPQTARFFARGLIFNQQFSVSEYTYPSLATIETGLYPHHSKMFHDKIPVELSSSIATLSERARDNGYATAQLMGFGMGLYDGCMRGYDRLIAAMYRTPAYEGTERIIRHLDGIPDADHFIYFHTADAHPWPAPLFQQAATVQASLPLDARMTDEIHAPHSPYLRPSPINQASFRYGVRSTDRALGTLFSYLEEHYAPEEYLVNLYSDHGVSIFSPTPYIVDSPLTHTAWMMRGAGIPEGVITEELTSTADIHPTMAHLLGFPGNADVDGVLPRVLGGPGRDVSFSNSLYPGKPYFLAVRSASHTLCLETEEPVHTDGTVDLARANVAIYPREHERERGYEIDDPALRAFFYPRAQDFLKGIANNGEVFPPPKEV
;
A
#
# COMPACT_ATOMS: atom_id res chain seq x y z
N MET A 1 7.40 -8.60 -35.62
CA MET A 1 6.14 -9.36 -35.72
C MET A 1 6.38 -10.78 -35.22
N MET A 2 5.64 -11.19 -34.19
CA MET A 2 5.67 -12.56 -33.68
C MET A 2 5.07 -13.52 -34.72
N SER A 3 5.66 -14.71 -34.87
CA SER A 3 5.09 -15.75 -35.74
C SER A 3 3.85 -16.35 -35.08
N ASP A 4 2.82 -16.62 -35.88
CA ASP A 4 1.55 -17.24 -35.43
C ASP A 4 1.72 -18.67 -34.88
N ASP A 5 2.93 -19.24 -34.96
CA ASP A 5 3.24 -20.58 -34.46
C ASP A 5 3.65 -20.62 -32.97
N PHE A 6 3.80 -19.46 -32.32
CA PHE A 6 4.23 -19.32 -30.92
C PHE A 6 5.49 -20.14 -30.57
N SER A 7 6.39 -20.34 -31.54
CA SER A 7 7.66 -21.06 -31.33
C SER A 7 8.66 -20.25 -30.49
N VAL A 8 8.49 -18.93 -30.44
CA VAL A 8 9.28 -18.01 -29.62
C VAL A 8 8.33 -17.22 -28.72
N PHE A 9 8.63 -17.17 -27.42
CA PHE A 9 7.80 -16.47 -26.45
C PHE A 9 7.88 -14.93 -26.58
N TRP A 10 9.09 -14.37 -26.73
CA TRP A 10 9.28 -12.92 -26.83
C TRP A 10 10.42 -12.59 -27.79
N ARG A 11 10.30 -11.46 -28.51
CA ARG A 11 11.37 -10.90 -29.34
C ARG A 11 11.41 -9.39 -29.17
N ASN A 12 12.59 -8.87 -28.86
CA ASN A 12 12.81 -7.43 -28.75
C ASN A 12 12.74 -6.77 -30.13
N ASP A 13 12.36 -5.49 -30.14
CA ASP A 13 12.46 -4.65 -31.32
C ASP A 13 13.89 -4.10 -31.45
N GLU A 14 14.70 -4.79 -32.26
CA GLU A 14 16.10 -4.41 -32.52
C GLU A 14 16.21 -3.01 -33.16
N ARG A 15 15.20 -2.57 -33.92
CA ARG A 15 15.20 -1.23 -34.52
C ARG A 15 14.98 -0.17 -33.46
N ALA A 16 13.97 -0.32 -32.61
CA ALA A 16 13.71 0.62 -31.52
C ALA A 16 14.92 0.71 -30.57
N SER A 17 15.51 -0.44 -30.22
CA SER A 17 16.71 -0.52 -29.40
C SER A 17 17.91 0.21 -30.03
N ALA A 18 18.18 -0.01 -31.33
CA ALA A 18 19.26 0.69 -32.02
C ALA A 18 19.06 2.22 -32.08
N LEU A 19 17.81 2.67 -32.31
CA LEU A 19 17.47 4.09 -32.33
C LEU A 19 17.62 4.72 -30.93
N PHE A 20 17.26 4.00 -29.86
CA PHE A 20 17.47 4.41 -28.48
C PHE A 20 18.95 4.64 -28.17
N TYR A 21 19.82 3.70 -28.53
CA TYR A 21 21.26 3.83 -28.28
C TYR A 21 21.92 4.92 -29.12
N ASP A 22 21.44 5.20 -30.33
CA ASP A 22 21.89 6.37 -31.11
C ASP A 22 21.50 7.70 -30.43
N LEU A 23 20.25 7.81 -29.96
CA LEU A 23 19.79 8.97 -29.19
C LEU A 23 20.58 9.16 -27.90
N LEU A 24 20.86 8.07 -27.19
CA LEU A 24 21.67 8.09 -25.99
C LEU A 24 23.10 8.60 -26.28
N ALA A 25 23.76 8.07 -27.30
CA ALA A 25 25.11 8.48 -27.68
C ALA A 25 25.17 9.96 -28.08
N ARG A 26 24.14 10.47 -28.78
CA ARG A 26 24.03 11.90 -29.12
C ARG A 26 23.81 12.77 -27.88
N ALA A 27 22.93 12.35 -26.98
CA ALA A 27 22.66 13.06 -25.73
C ALA A 27 23.91 13.14 -24.84
N GLU A 28 24.73 12.09 -24.78
CA GLU A 28 26.01 12.06 -24.07
C GLU A 28 27.07 12.99 -24.67
N GLN A 29 26.98 13.27 -25.97
CA GLN A 29 27.84 14.22 -26.69
C GLN A 29 27.26 15.64 -26.69
N GLU A 30 26.13 15.87 -26.02
CA GLU A 30 25.37 17.13 -26.03
C GLU A 30 24.96 17.58 -27.45
N ALA A 31 24.82 16.64 -28.39
CA ALA A 31 24.43 16.89 -29.77
C ALA A 31 22.90 16.98 -29.91
N TYR A 32 22.33 18.12 -29.51
CA TYR A 32 20.89 18.40 -29.54
C TYR A 32 20.50 19.26 -30.77
N ASP A 33 20.70 18.72 -31.97
CA ASP A 33 20.45 19.38 -33.26
C ASP A 33 19.22 18.80 -34.01
N ASP A 34 19.02 19.21 -35.27
CA ASP A 34 17.92 18.71 -36.11
C ASP A 34 18.01 17.20 -36.37
N ASP A 35 19.22 16.62 -36.41
CA ASP A 35 19.42 15.19 -36.56
C ASP A 35 18.95 14.43 -35.31
N PHE A 36 19.16 14.99 -34.12
CA PHE A 36 18.61 14.44 -32.87
C PHE A 36 17.07 14.37 -32.92
N LEU A 37 16.40 15.42 -33.39
CA LEU A 37 14.94 15.43 -33.54
C LEU A 37 14.45 14.42 -34.58
N ALA A 38 15.15 14.30 -35.72
CA ALA A 38 14.83 13.30 -36.74
C ALA A 38 14.93 11.88 -36.18
N GLN A 39 15.97 11.61 -35.38
CA GLN A 39 16.17 10.32 -34.73
C GLN A 39 15.10 10.04 -33.66
N LEU A 40 14.72 11.06 -32.88
CA LEU A 40 13.66 10.93 -31.88
C LEU A 40 12.30 10.65 -32.52
N ALA A 41 12.00 11.29 -33.66
CA ALA A 41 10.82 10.99 -34.45
C ALA A 41 10.85 9.54 -34.96
N ALA A 42 11.99 9.09 -35.51
CA ALA A 42 12.16 7.72 -35.96
C ALA A 42 11.99 6.69 -34.84
N TYR A 43 12.47 6.97 -33.62
CA TYR A 43 12.29 6.13 -32.45
C TYR A 43 10.81 5.99 -32.06
N ARG A 44 10.07 7.11 -32.02
CA ARG A 44 8.62 7.10 -31.78
C ARG A 44 7.86 6.33 -32.87
N GLU A 45 8.21 6.52 -34.14
CA GLU A 45 7.61 5.80 -35.28
C GLU A 45 7.90 4.29 -35.24
N ALA A 46 9.05 3.88 -34.71
CA ALA A 46 9.41 2.48 -34.51
C ALA A 46 8.70 1.83 -33.31
N GLY A 47 7.88 2.58 -32.56
CA GLY A 47 7.21 2.06 -31.36
C GLY A 47 8.10 2.01 -30.12
N GLY A 48 9.12 2.87 -30.05
CA GLY A 48 9.94 3.05 -28.85
C GLY A 48 9.13 3.42 -27.60
N ASP A 49 9.68 3.14 -26.42
CA ASP A 49 9.03 3.44 -25.14
C ASP A 49 8.73 4.95 -25.03
N ALA A 50 7.48 5.25 -24.68
CA ALA A 50 7.00 6.63 -24.63
C ALA A 50 7.69 7.47 -23.54
N ALA A 51 8.03 6.87 -22.40
CA ALA A 51 8.75 7.57 -21.34
C ALA A 51 10.19 7.86 -21.77
N HIS A 52 10.87 6.91 -22.42
CA HIS A 52 12.20 7.14 -23.01
C HIS A 52 12.19 8.27 -24.03
N ALA A 53 11.22 8.27 -24.94
CA ALA A 53 11.09 9.33 -25.95
C ALA A 53 10.87 10.71 -25.31
N ASP A 54 10.10 10.77 -24.23
CA ASP A 54 9.84 12.01 -23.50
C ASP A 54 11.04 12.51 -22.70
N ILE A 55 11.85 11.61 -22.15
CA ILE A 55 13.14 11.94 -21.52
C ILE A 55 14.05 12.60 -22.56
N PHE A 56 14.20 12.00 -23.75
CA PHE A 56 15.03 12.57 -24.83
C PHE A 56 14.49 13.92 -25.31
N ALA A 57 13.16 14.05 -25.46
CA ALA A 57 12.53 15.32 -25.80
C ALA A 57 12.84 16.40 -24.75
N ALA A 58 12.71 16.07 -23.45
CA ALA A 58 13.00 16.98 -22.36
C ALA A 58 14.48 17.41 -22.34
N LYS A 59 15.42 16.49 -22.58
CA LYS A 59 16.85 16.80 -22.68
C LYS A 59 17.13 17.79 -23.83
N TYR A 60 16.55 17.56 -25.01
CA TYR A 60 16.67 18.47 -26.16
C TYR A 60 16.12 19.87 -25.86
N LEU A 61 14.90 19.94 -25.31
CA LEU A 61 14.23 21.22 -24.99
C LEU A 61 15.04 22.02 -23.97
N LEU A 62 15.52 21.35 -22.92
CA LEU A 62 16.33 21.98 -21.88
C LEU A 62 17.66 22.51 -22.43
N ALA A 63 18.34 21.77 -23.31
CA ALA A 63 19.57 22.22 -23.96
C ALA A 63 19.36 23.46 -24.85
N ASN A 64 18.16 23.64 -25.39
CA ASN A 64 17.76 24.78 -26.20
C ASN A 64 17.09 25.92 -25.39
N GLY A 65 17.13 25.85 -24.06
CA GLY A 65 16.64 26.92 -23.17
C GLY A 65 15.12 26.91 -22.93
N ASP A 66 14.40 25.87 -23.34
CA ASP A 66 12.96 25.73 -23.15
C ASP A 66 12.64 24.85 -21.92
N ALA A 67 12.87 25.43 -20.73
CA ALA A 67 12.67 24.73 -19.46
C ALA A 67 11.19 24.36 -19.20
N GLU A 68 10.25 25.16 -19.69
CA GLU A 68 8.80 24.95 -19.50
C GLU A 68 8.34 23.69 -20.23
N ASN A 69 8.64 23.57 -21.54
CA ASN A 69 8.25 22.38 -22.29
C ASN A 69 9.10 21.15 -21.92
N ALA A 70 10.35 21.34 -21.47
CA ALA A 70 11.16 20.26 -20.91
C ALA A 70 10.49 19.66 -19.67
N ALA A 71 10.01 20.50 -18.74
CA ALA A 71 9.27 20.06 -17.56
C ALA A 71 8.02 19.28 -17.97
N VAL A 72 7.22 19.78 -18.92
CA VAL A 72 6.01 19.08 -19.39
C VAL A 72 6.31 17.68 -19.95
N CYS A 73 7.35 17.55 -20.78
CA CYS A 73 7.74 16.24 -21.32
C CYS A 73 8.21 15.30 -20.22
N ALA A 74 9.06 15.78 -19.31
CA ALA A 74 9.60 14.96 -18.24
C ALA A 74 8.56 14.60 -17.17
N GLU A 75 7.59 15.48 -16.87
CA GLU A 75 6.43 15.19 -16.00
C GLU A 75 5.51 14.14 -16.66
N ARG A 76 5.41 14.11 -18.00
CA ARG A 76 4.71 13.04 -18.72
C ARG A 76 5.48 11.71 -18.61
N ALA A 77 6.80 11.72 -18.79
CA ALA A 77 7.63 10.52 -18.57
C ALA A 77 7.51 10.01 -17.13
N PHE A 78 7.56 10.89 -16.14
CA PHE A 78 7.43 10.56 -14.71
C PHE A 78 6.09 9.87 -14.41
N ARG A 79 4.98 10.35 -14.98
CA ARG A 79 3.66 9.72 -14.82
C ARG A 79 3.55 8.36 -15.48
N LEU A 80 4.23 8.15 -16.61
CA LEU A 80 4.19 6.89 -17.35
C LEU A 80 5.04 5.80 -16.69
N ARG A 81 6.26 6.16 -16.27
CA ARG A 81 7.24 5.24 -15.71
C ARG A 81 8.11 5.97 -14.68
N PRO A 82 7.61 6.13 -13.44
CA PRO A 82 8.38 6.75 -12.37
C PRO A 82 9.62 5.88 -12.04
N LEU A 83 10.58 6.43 -11.29
CA LEU A 83 11.78 5.72 -10.80
C LEU A 83 12.91 5.48 -11.82
N GLN A 84 13.06 6.39 -12.78
CA GLN A 84 14.24 6.46 -13.64
C GLN A 84 15.09 7.69 -13.30
N ALA A 85 16.39 7.49 -13.02
CA ALA A 85 17.31 8.59 -12.71
C ALA A 85 17.32 9.71 -13.77
N PRO A 86 17.31 9.43 -15.09
CA PRO A 86 17.25 10.47 -16.11
C PRO A 86 16.02 11.39 -16.04
N ILE A 87 14.88 10.90 -15.55
CA ILE A 87 13.67 11.71 -15.33
C ILE A 87 13.93 12.72 -14.21
N PHE A 88 14.47 12.26 -13.08
CA PHE A 88 14.77 13.11 -11.92
C PHE A 88 15.81 14.17 -12.24
N GLU A 89 16.86 13.81 -12.98
CA GLU A 89 17.89 14.74 -13.42
C GLU A 89 17.34 15.87 -14.30
N VAL A 90 16.54 15.52 -15.32
CA VAL A 90 15.99 16.54 -16.23
C VAL A 90 14.93 17.39 -15.54
N LEU A 91 14.07 16.80 -14.70
CA LEU A 91 13.08 17.54 -13.91
C LEU A 91 13.74 18.48 -12.90
N SER A 92 14.76 18.01 -12.18
CA SER A 92 15.52 18.85 -11.23
C SER A 92 16.07 20.09 -11.92
N ARG A 93 16.72 19.93 -13.08
CA ARG A 93 17.27 21.06 -13.85
C ARG A 93 16.19 21.98 -14.41
N ALA A 94 15.11 21.42 -14.98
CA ALA A 94 14.00 22.20 -15.53
C ALA A 94 13.29 23.01 -14.43
N TYR A 95 12.99 22.39 -13.30
CA TYR A 95 12.37 23.06 -12.15
C TYR A 95 13.24 24.17 -11.57
N LYS A 96 14.57 23.98 -11.46
CA LYS A 96 15.49 25.05 -11.06
C LYS A 96 15.45 26.23 -12.03
N ALA A 97 15.47 25.98 -13.34
CA ALA A 97 15.38 27.03 -14.35
C ALA A 97 14.04 27.82 -14.30
N LEU A 98 12.97 27.19 -13.78
CA LEU A 98 11.65 27.78 -13.58
C LEU A 98 11.47 28.39 -12.17
N GLY A 99 12.48 28.35 -11.30
CA GLY A 99 12.38 28.82 -9.91
C GLY A 99 11.56 27.90 -8.97
N ARG A 100 11.20 26.69 -9.42
CA ARG A 100 10.48 25.66 -8.64
C ARG A 100 11.44 24.84 -7.77
N TYR A 101 12.19 25.51 -6.89
CA TYR A 101 13.27 24.88 -6.12
C TYR A 101 12.80 23.76 -5.19
N ALA A 102 11.62 23.86 -4.57
CA ALA A 102 11.08 22.79 -3.73
C ALA A 102 10.86 21.50 -4.54
N ASP A 103 10.28 21.59 -5.74
CA ASP A 103 10.09 20.43 -6.61
C ASP A 103 11.43 19.86 -7.10
N ALA A 104 12.39 20.73 -7.43
CA ALA A 104 13.74 20.30 -7.79
C ALA A 104 14.43 19.55 -6.65
N LEU A 105 14.26 20.01 -5.40
CA LEU A 105 14.78 19.35 -4.20
C LEU A 105 14.21 17.94 -4.05
N LEU A 106 12.91 17.76 -4.30
CA LEU A 106 12.29 16.43 -4.27
C LEU A 106 12.86 15.51 -5.35
N MET A 107 13.09 16.02 -6.56
CA MET A 107 13.72 15.23 -7.63
C MET A 107 15.13 14.80 -7.22
N GLN A 108 15.92 15.69 -6.59
CA GLN A 108 17.22 15.30 -6.03
C GLN A 108 17.09 14.26 -4.90
N GLY A 109 16.06 14.33 -4.07
CA GLY A 109 15.74 13.32 -3.06
C GLY A 109 15.45 11.94 -3.69
N TYR A 110 14.68 11.90 -4.77
CA TYR A 110 14.44 10.67 -5.51
C TYR A 110 15.72 10.10 -6.14
N THR A 111 16.56 10.95 -6.72
CA THR A 111 17.89 10.54 -7.22
C THR A 111 18.73 9.97 -6.08
N ASN A 112 18.82 10.65 -4.94
CA ASN A 112 19.56 10.18 -3.77
C ASN A 112 19.10 8.78 -3.33
N ARG A 113 17.79 8.53 -3.28
CA ARG A 113 17.25 7.21 -2.89
C ARG A 113 17.52 6.12 -3.91
N LEU A 114 17.66 6.49 -5.18
CA LEU A 114 17.86 5.55 -6.27
C LEU A 114 19.35 5.19 -6.47
N THR A 115 20.25 6.17 -6.29
CA THR A 115 21.65 6.07 -6.74
C THR A 115 22.66 6.49 -5.68
N ASP A 116 22.23 6.78 -4.44
CA ASP A 116 23.04 7.31 -3.34
C ASP A 116 23.76 8.64 -3.66
N THR A 117 23.38 9.32 -4.75
CA THR A 117 23.95 10.62 -5.14
C THR A 117 23.58 11.68 -4.09
N PRO A 118 24.53 12.44 -3.53
CA PRO A 118 24.24 13.47 -2.54
C PRO A 118 23.30 14.56 -3.07
N ILE A 119 22.45 15.09 -2.20
CA ILE A 119 21.59 16.25 -2.51
C ILE A 119 22.45 17.51 -2.44
N ALA A 120 22.52 18.25 -3.55
CA ALA A 120 23.30 19.48 -3.68
C ALA A 120 22.37 20.69 -3.78
N VAL A 121 22.58 21.67 -2.89
CA VAL A 121 21.73 22.87 -2.78
C VAL A 121 22.54 24.18 -2.81
N ASP A 122 23.81 24.13 -3.24
CA ASP A 122 24.70 25.31 -3.29
C ASP A 122 24.19 26.40 -4.24
N ASP A 123 23.43 26.01 -5.27
CA ASP A 123 22.82 26.91 -6.26
C ASP A 123 21.37 27.30 -5.93
N TYR A 124 20.87 26.94 -4.74
CA TYR A 124 19.51 27.27 -4.30
C TYR A 124 19.51 28.60 -3.54
N PRO A 125 18.50 29.47 -3.74
CA PRO A 125 18.23 30.56 -2.83
C PRO A 125 17.91 30.01 -1.44
N HIS A 126 18.55 30.52 -0.38
CA HIS A 126 18.33 30.04 0.98
C HIS A 126 16.85 30.10 1.39
N GLU A 127 16.15 31.16 0.98
CA GLU A 127 14.72 31.36 1.23
C GLU A 127 13.81 30.32 0.55
N ALA A 128 14.32 29.59 -0.45
CA ALA A 128 13.57 28.57 -1.16
C ALA A 128 13.59 27.20 -0.45
N ILE A 129 14.49 27.00 0.52
CA ILE A 129 14.60 25.78 1.32
C ILE A 129 13.71 25.95 2.57
N THR A 130 12.41 25.83 2.38
CA THR A 130 11.42 25.98 3.46
C THR A 130 11.29 24.72 4.30
N GLN A 131 10.74 24.84 5.51
CA GLN A 131 10.42 23.68 6.35
C GLN A 131 9.46 22.71 5.64
N GLU A 132 8.49 23.23 4.88
CA GLU A 132 7.56 22.43 4.09
C GLU A 132 8.29 21.61 3.01
N ALA A 133 9.26 22.21 2.31
CA ALA A 133 10.07 21.50 1.33
C ALA A 133 10.93 20.41 1.99
N LEU A 134 11.49 20.67 3.17
CA LEU A 134 12.25 19.68 3.96
C LEU A 134 11.38 18.56 4.49
N ASP A 135 10.13 18.84 4.88
CA ASP A 135 9.20 17.82 5.34
C ASP A 135 8.76 16.92 4.16
N ARG A 136 8.44 17.50 2.98
CA ARG A 136 8.18 16.73 1.76
C ARG A 136 9.40 15.91 1.33
N LEU A 137 10.61 16.47 1.43
CA LEU A 137 11.85 15.75 1.18
C LEU A 137 12.03 14.59 2.17
N SER A 138 11.68 14.80 3.45
CA SER A 138 11.74 13.75 4.47
C SER A 138 10.87 12.56 4.07
N VAL A 139 9.67 12.80 3.53
CA VAL A 139 8.80 11.73 2.99
C VAL A 139 9.50 11.00 1.85
N VAL A 140 10.03 11.71 0.85
CA VAL A 140 10.76 11.12 -0.29
C VAL A 140 11.93 10.23 0.16
N LEU A 141 12.66 10.65 1.19
CA LEU A 141 13.82 9.92 1.72
C LEU A 141 13.44 8.70 2.58
N SER A 142 12.16 8.57 2.95
CA SER A 142 11.67 7.56 3.89
C SER A 142 11.22 6.27 3.21
N HIS A 143 11.13 5.20 4.00
CA HIS A 143 10.55 3.95 3.56
C HIS A 143 9.00 4.06 3.51
N PRO A 144 8.33 3.76 2.39
CA PRO A 144 6.88 3.93 2.23
C PRO A 144 6.03 3.11 3.20
N SER A 145 6.50 1.93 3.62
CA SER A 145 5.72 1.02 4.47
C SER A 145 5.60 1.39 5.96
N PHE A 146 6.38 2.34 6.48
CA PHE A 146 6.51 2.51 7.94
C PHE A 146 6.06 3.88 8.47
N VAL A 147 4.98 4.45 7.91
CA VAL A 147 4.45 5.76 8.35
C VAL A 147 3.97 5.68 9.81
N PRO A 148 4.33 6.62 10.71
CA PRO A 148 4.94 7.93 10.46
C PRO A 148 6.47 7.99 10.64
N LEU A 149 7.18 6.86 10.68
CA LEU A 149 8.65 6.87 10.67
C LEU A 149 9.16 7.62 9.45
N ALA A 150 10.23 8.37 9.63
CA ALA A 150 10.81 9.18 8.58
C ALA A 150 12.32 9.35 8.71
N THR A 151 12.99 9.42 7.57
CA THR A 151 14.31 10.05 7.47
C THR A 151 14.10 11.55 7.43
N ARG A 152 14.29 12.22 8.57
CA ARG A 152 14.03 13.67 8.75
C ARG A 152 15.15 14.47 8.11
N ALA A 153 14.82 15.22 7.06
CA ALA A 153 15.72 16.16 6.41
C ALA A 153 15.76 17.50 7.16
N SER A 154 16.94 18.10 7.22
CA SER A 154 17.19 19.44 7.77
C SER A 154 18.20 20.16 6.88
N TYR A 155 18.21 21.49 6.96
CA TYR A 155 19.13 22.31 6.19
C TYR A 155 20.01 23.15 7.11
N ASP A 156 21.31 23.12 6.85
CA ASP A 156 22.31 23.98 7.44
C ASP A 156 23.11 24.70 6.33
N PRO A 157 23.34 26.02 6.40
CA PRO A 157 24.06 26.74 5.35
C PRO A 157 25.51 26.30 5.12
N GLU A 158 26.18 25.71 6.12
CA GLU A 158 27.57 25.24 5.98
C GLU A 158 27.64 23.76 5.58
N ALA A 159 26.73 22.93 6.10
CA ALA A 159 26.71 21.48 5.88
C ALA A 159 25.75 21.01 4.78
N GLY A 160 24.88 21.88 4.26
CA GLY A 160 23.87 21.55 3.26
C GLY A 160 22.69 20.77 3.84
N ILE A 161 22.15 19.83 3.07
CA ILE A 161 21.08 18.94 3.52
C ILE A 161 21.67 17.86 4.42
N THR A 162 21.11 17.72 5.62
CA THR A 162 21.45 16.69 6.59
C THR A 162 20.21 15.84 6.90
N THR A 163 20.42 14.59 7.30
CA THR A 163 19.34 13.65 7.59
C THR A 163 19.54 12.93 8.92
N ALA A 164 18.46 12.68 9.64
CA ALA A 164 18.46 11.84 10.83
C ALA A 164 17.25 10.90 10.86
N ASP A 165 17.40 9.74 11.49
CA ASP A 165 16.26 8.88 11.79
C ASP A 165 15.32 9.60 12.76
N GLY A 166 14.02 9.61 12.44
CA GLY A 166 13.00 10.20 13.27
C GLY A 166 11.61 9.75 12.84
N LEU A 167 10.61 10.55 13.18
CA LEU A 167 9.22 10.36 12.77
C LEU A 167 8.45 11.67 12.88
N PHE A 168 7.38 11.80 12.11
CA PHE A 168 6.41 12.88 12.31
C PHE A 168 5.61 12.59 13.57
N ALA A 169 5.60 13.50 14.56
CA ALA A 169 4.93 13.26 15.84
C ALA A 169 4.30 14.52 16.44
N GLY A 170 2.98 14.47 16.64
CA GLY A 170 2.24 15.61 17.17
C GLY A 170 2.13 16.77 16.18
N GLU A 171 2.27 16.44 14.89
CA GLU A 171 2.28 17.36 13.75
C GLU A 171 1.53 16.71 12.57
N PHE A 172 1.38 17.46 11.48
CA PHE A 172 0.75 16.94 10.26
C PHE A 172 1.78 16.25 9.38
N LEU A 173 1.38 15.13 8.75
CA LEU A 173 2.11 14.59 7.62
C LEU A 173 2.07 15.61 6.47
N PRO A 174 3.16 15.74 5.69
CA PRO A 174 3.16 16.58 4.50
C PRO A 174 2.12 16.05 3.53
N ALA A 175 1.11 16.86 3.22
CA ALA A 175 0.09 16.48 2.25
C ALA A 175 0.60 16.75 0.84
N SER A 176 0.26 15.87 -0.11
CA SER A 176 0.21 16.27 -1.51
C SER A 176 -0.98 17.22 -1.71
N GLU A 177 -0.92 18.06 -2.75
CA GLU A 177 -1.86 19.17 -3.04
C GLU A 177 -3.34 18.74 -3.22
N SER A 178 -3.66 17.45 -3.08
CA SER A 178 -4.92 16.82 -3.49
C SER A 178 -6.00 16.71 -2.40
N HIS A 179 -5.78 17.20 -1.17
CA HIS A 179 -6.75 17.01 -0.07
C HIS A 179 -6.98 18.26 0.80
N ASP A 180 -8.26 18.49 1.16
CA ASP A 180 -8.69 19.59 2.03
C ASP A 180 -8.16 19.48 3.48
N ARG A 181 -7.74 18.29 3.93
CA ARG A 181 -7.21 18.03 5.28
C ARG A 181 -6.07 17.02 5.28
N ALA A 182 -4.93 17.42 5.84
CA ALA A 182 -3.78 16.54 6.07
C ALA A 182 -4.01 15.59 7.27
N TYR A 183 -3.24 14.50 7.33
CA TYR A 183 -3.25 13.59 8.48
C TYR A 183 -2.42 14.17 9.63
N TYR A 184 -3.04 14.37 10.78
CA TYR A 184 -2.34 14.64 12.02
C TYR A 184 -1.83 13.34 12.63
N VAL A 185 -0.56 13.28 13.02
CA VAL A 185 0.02 12.12 13.70
C VAL A 185 -0.18 12.23 15.21
N GLY A 186 -1.26 11.61 15.68
CA GLY A 186 -1.60 11.49 17.09
C GLY A 186 -1.14 10.17 17.72
N VAL A 187 -1.66 9.91 18.91
CA VAL A 187 -1.40 8.72 19.71
C VAL A 187 -2.71 8.00 20.00
N HIS A 188 -2.68 6.67 19.92
CA HIS A 188 -3.81 5.87 20.38
C HIS A 188 -3.69 5.67 21.90
N ALA A 189 -4.60 6.28 22.65
CA ALA A 189 -4.64 6.20 24.11
C ALA A 189 -6.08 5.97 24.59
N GLU A 190 -6.53 4.72 24.54
CA GLU A 190 -7.84 4.30 25.04
C GLU A 190 -7.70 3.64 26.43
N GLN A 191 -8.54 4.05 27.39
CA GLN A 191 -8.55 3.57 28.79
C GLN A 191 -7.21 3.77 29.57
N GLY A 192 -6.33 4.66 29.11
CA GLY A 192 -5.03 4.97 29.71
C GLY A 192 -4.97 6.30 30.49
N GLN A 193 -3.77 6.66 30.97
CA GLN A 193 -3.56 7.94 31.65
C GLN A 193 -3.47 9.08 30.63
N GLN A 194 -4.22 10.17 30.83
CA GLN A 194 -4.16 11.32 29.92
C GLN A 194 -2.73 11.83 29.71
N GLY A 195 -2.29 11.86 28.45
CA GLY A 195 -1.00 12.41 28.03
C GLY A 195 0.19 11.47 28.20
N ASP A 196 0.03 10.24 28.73
CA ASP A 196 1.14 9.30 28.91
C ASP A 196 1.80 8.89 27.59
N LYS A 197 0.99 8.58 26.56
CA LYS A 197 1.42 8.21 25.22
C LYS A 197 1.99 9.39 24.45
N ALA A 198 1.40 10.59 24.60
CA ALA A 198 1.96 11.80 24.00
C ALA A 198 3.32 12.17 24.63
N TRP A 199 3.46 12.00 25.95
CA TRP A 199 4.75 12.13 26.63
C TRP A 199 5.75 11.08 26.14
N GLN A 200 5.35 9.82 26.05
CA GLN A 200 6.21 8.74 25.54
C GLN A 200 6.70 9.06 24.12
N LEU A 201 5.79 9.44 23.22
CA LEU A 201 6.08 9.80 21.84
C LEU A 201 7.10 10.95 21.76
N LYS A 202 6.90 12.01 22.56
CA LYS A 202 7.82 13.15 22.63
C LYS A 202 9.25 12.75 23.02
N ASN A 203 9.41 11.73 23.86
CA ASN A 203 10.74 11.28 24.31
C ASN A 203 11.42 10.34 23.30
N ILE A 204 10.66 9.63 22.46
CA ILE A 204 11.23 8.65 21.53
C ILE A 204 11.40 9.17 20.09
N ARG A 205 10.67 10.21 19.69
CA ARG A 205 10.60 10.66 18.28
C ARG A 205 11.96 10.99 17.65
N ASP A 206 12.91 11.46 18.45
CA ASP A 206 14.27 11.86 18.04
C ASP A 206 15.34 10.94 18.66
N ALA A 207 14.93 9.81 19.25
CA ALA A 207 15.85 8.90 19.95
C ALA A 207 16.72 8.13 18.95
N GLN A 208 17.99 7.93 19.30
CA GLN A 208 18.89 7.12 18.47
C GLN A 208 18.33 5.70 18.26
N GLY A 209 18.24 5.28 17.00
CA GLY A 209 17.71 3.96 16.63
C GLY A 209 16.18 3.88 16.59
N VAL A 210 15.45 5.01 16.69
CA VAL A 210 13.99 5.03 16.61
C VAL A 210 13.46 4.37 15.33
N GLY A 211 14.12 4.57 14.19
CA GLY A 211 13.78 3.90 12.93
C GLY A 211 13.97 2.38 13.02
N TYR A 212 15.15 1.93 13.47
CA TYR A 212 15.47 0.51 13.63
C TYR A 212 14.50 -0.23 14.56
N PHE A 213 14.14 0.37 15.69
CA PHE A 213 13.19 -0.22 16.66
C PHE A 213 11.73 0.10 16.34
N ALA A 214 11.45 0.74 15.20
CA ALA A 214 10.10 1.07 14.76
C ALA A 214 9.30 1.86 15.81
N ALA A 215 9.95 2.84 16.45
CA ALA A 215 9.44 3.59 17.59
C ALA A 215 9.02 2.71 18.79
N GLY A 216 9.63 1.54 18.98
CA GLY A 216 9.23 0.58 20.00
C GLY A 216 7.85 -0.02 19.72
N ASP A 217 7.48 -0.09 18.44
CA ASP A 217 6.19 -0.54 17.93
C ASP A 217 5.02 0.23 18.54
N PHE A 218 5.18 1.56 18.55
CA PHE A 218 4.21 2.50 19.07
C PHE A 218 2.91 2.45 18.25
N VAL A 219 1.77 2.63 18.94
CA VAL A 219 0.45 2.67 18.29
C VAL A 219 0.04 4.12 18.06
N PHE A 220 0.05 4.52 16.79
CA PHE A 220 -0.32 5.84 16.31
C PHE A 220 -1.83 5.92 16.01
N ASP A 221 -2.41 7.11 16.16
CA ASP A 221 -3.78 7.43 15.73
C ASP A 221 -3.69 8.61 14.74
N LEU A 222 -3.68 8.27 13.45
CA LEU A 222 -3.57 9.24 12.38
C LEU A 222 -4.97 9.66 11.94
N MET A 223 -5.23 10.96 11.92
CA MET A 223 -6.56 11.48 11.67
C MET A 223 -6.53 12.68 10.74
N ARG A 224 -7.39 12.69 9.72
CA ARG A 224 -7.60 13.88 8.90
C ARG A 224 -8.18 14.99 9.78
N ALA A 225 -7.45 16.08 9.88
CA ALA A 225 -7.82 17.17 10.79
C ALA A 225 -7.41 18.54 10.25
N GLN A 226 -7.99 19.58 10.84
CA GLN A 226 -7.61 20.97 10.62
C GLN A 226 -7.31 21.65 11.96
N ARG A 227 -6.39 22.61 11.96
CA ARG A 227 -6.04 23.36 13.17
C ARG A 227 -7.04 24.50 13.39
N ALA A 228 -7.65 24.52 14.57
CA ALA A 228 -8.45 25.63 15.08
C ALA A 228 -7.56 26.49 16.00
N PRO A 229 -7.38 27.81 15.73
CA PRO A 229 -6.45 28.68 16.48
C PRO A 229 -6.97 29.08 17.88
N GLY A 230 -7.95 28.37 18.42
CA GLY A 230 -8.58 28.66 19.72
C GLY A 230 -10.10 28.72 19.67
N ALA A 231 -10.70 28.72 18.48
CA ALA A 231 -12.15 28.61 18.31
C ALA A 231 -12.52 27.83 17.04
N ALA A 232 -13.66 27.15 17.08
CA ALA A 232 -14.25 26.47 15.92
C ALA A 232 -15.78 26.56 15.99
N HIS A 233 -16.40 26.94 14.88
CA HIS A 233 -17.85 26.93 14.71
C HIS A 233 -18.27 25.74 13.86
N ILE A 234 -19.18 24.92 14.35
CA ILE A 234 -19.68 23.73 13.66
C ILE A 234 -21.17 23.92 13.41
N GLU A 235 -21.49 24.31 12.18
CA GLU A 235 -22.87 24.49 11.72
C GLU A 235 -23.51 23.14 11.38
N LEU A 236 -24.71 22.90 11.91
CA LEU A 236 -25.52 21.72 11.57
C LEU A 236 -26.86 22.13 10.95
N ALA A 237 -27.26 21.42 9.89
CA ALA A 237 -28.59 21.57 9.32
C ALA A 237 -29.67 21.03 10.28
N PRO A 238 -30.94 21.49 10.18
CA PRO A 238 -32.02 20.99 11.04
C PRO A 238 -32.16 19.47 10.96
N GLY A 239 -32.04 18.80 12.11
CA GLY A 239 -32.13 17.34 12.23
C GLY A 239 -30.86 16.58 11.83
N GLN A 240 -29.78 17.27 11.47
CA GLN A 240 -28.48 16.65 11.25
C GLN A 240 -27.82 16.29 12.59
N GLU A 241 -27.23 15.11 12.65
CA GLU A 241 -26.42 14.66 13.77
C GLU A 241 -25.05 14.20 13.26
N ILE A 242 -23.99 14.51 14.01
CA ILE A 242 -22.63 14.08 13.71
C ILE A 242 -21.91 13.62 14.97
N VAL A 243 -20.84 12.84 14.81
CA VAL A 243 -19.81 12.68 15.83
C VAL A 243 -18.56 13.41 15.37
N LEU A 244 -18.11 14.40 16.14
CA LEU A 244 -16.97 15.24 15.85
C LEU A 244 -15.74 14.83 16.68
N PRO A 245 -14.65 14.39 16.04
CA PRO A 245 -13.38 14.20 16.74
C PRO A 245 -12.70 15.55 17.00
N ILE A 246 -12.25 15.77 18.23
CA ILE A 246 -11.45 16.94 18.63
C ILE A 246 -10.18 16.47 19.33
N ILE A 247 -9.02 16.98 18.91
CA ILE A 247 -7.71 16.61 19.47
C ILE A 247 -7.11 17.82 20.19
N GLY A 248 -6.73 17.64 21.46
CA GLY A 248 -6.00 18.64 22.24
C GLY A 248 -4.54 18.71 21.82
N THR A 249 -3.88 19.85 22.08
CA THR A 249 -2.47 20.09 21.74
C THR A 249 -1.58 20.32 22.97
N VAL A 250 -2.15 20.45 24.16
CA VAL A 250 -1.39 20.76 25.38
C VAL A 250 -1.09 19.50 26.19
N LEU A 251 0.20 19.14 26.26
CA LEU A 251 0.68 18.06 27.13
C LEU A 251 0.67 18.54 28.60
N PRO A 252 -0.16 17.94 29.47
CA PRO A 252 -0.19 18.33 30.88
C PRO A 252 1.10 17.96 31.60
N ALA A 253 1.48 18.78 32.59
CA ALA A 253 2.60 18.53 33.48
C ALA A 253 2.27 19.05 34.88
N ILE A 254 2.35 18.18 35.89
CA ILE A 254 1.96 18.50 37.28
C ILE A 254 2.74 19.72 37.76
N GLY A 255 2.01 20.77 38.18
CA GLY A 255 2.57 22.02 38.69
C GLY A 255 3.17 22.95 37.63
N VAL A 256 3.14 22.57 36.34
CA VAL A 256 3.71 23.35 35.22
C VAL A 256 2.63 23.76 34.23
N CYS A 257 1.80 22.81 33.79
CA CYS A 257 0.78 23.03 32.77
C CYS A 257 -0.45 22.16 33.07
N GLN A 258 -1.62 22.78 33.18
CA GLN A 258 -2.88 22.06 33.39
C GLN A 258 -3.31 21.36 32.09
N PRO A 259 -4.11 20.27 32.17
CA PRO A 259 -4.74 19.69 31.00
C PRO A 259 -5.54 20.74 30.22
N GLN A 260 -5.57 20.62 28.89
CA GLN A 260 -6.30 21.57 28.05
C GLN A 260 -7.80 21.53 28.37
N GLN A 261 -8.36 22.71 28.59
CA GLN A 261 -9.81 22.90 28.67
C GLN A 261 -10.37 23.35 27.34
N ILE A 262 -11.58 22.92 27.04
CA ILE A 262 -12.40 23.41 25.94
C ILE A 262 -13.72 23.89 26.53
N HIS A 263 -14.26 24.98 26.00
CA HIS A 263 -15.59 25.46 26.30
C HIS A 263 -16.50 25.15 25.13
N VAL A 264 -17.64 24.53 25.41
CA VAL A 264 -18.62 24.11 24.42
C VAL A 264 -19.87 24.94 24.62
N HIS A 265 -20.29 25.63 23.57
CA HIS A 265 -21.47 26.50 23.58
C HIS A 265 -22.42 26.10 22.44
N SER A 266 -23.65 25.79 22.78
CA SER A 266 -24.74 25.49 21.86
C SER A 266 -26.07 26.00 22.46
N ALA A 267 -27.20 25.75 21.82
CA ALA A 267 -28.49 26.17 22.40
C ALA A 267 -28.85 25.42 23.70
N SER A 268 -28.34 24.19 23.87
CA SER A 268 -28.62 23.34 25.04
C SER A 268 -27.44 23.22 26.03
N VAL A 269 -26.20 23.49 25.62
CA VAL A 269 -25.00 23.32 26.43
C VAL A 269 -24.20 24.61 26.50
N ASP A 270 -23.78 24.99 27.70
CA ASP A 270 -22.81 26.07 27.93
C ASP A 270 -21.88 25.63 29.08
N ALA A 271 -20.81 24.90 28.74
CA ALA A 271 -20.01 24.20 29.74
C ALA A 271 -18.54 24.01 29.34
N PRO A 272 -17.62 23.98 30.33
CA PRO A 272 -16.26 23.53 30.10
C PRO A 272 -16.15 22.01 30.03
N GLY A 273 -15.14 21.53 29.32
CA GLY A 273 -14.71 20.15 29.21
C GLY A 273 -13.19 20.04 29.11
N TRP A 274 -12.69 18.82 28.96
CA TRP A 274 -11.26 18.53 28.89
C TRP A 274 -10.90 17.89 27.57
N LEU A 275 -9.74 18.26 27.01
CA LEU A 275 -9.18 17.63 25.82
C LEU A 275 -7.93 16.82 26.18
N ASN A 276 -7.87 15.60 25.65
CA ASN A 276 -6.66 14.80 25.64
C ASN A 276 -5.69 15.29 24.56
N VAL A 277 -4.40 15.41 24.91
CA VAL A 277 -3.35 15.81 23.96
C VAL A 277 -3.08 14.70 22.95
N ALA A 278 -2.95 15.08 21.68
CA ALA A 278 -2.64 14.21 20.55
C ALA A 278 -3.57 12.98 20.42
N THR A 279 -4.69 12.94 21.13
CA THR A 279 -5.63 11.82 21.18
C THR A 279 -7.02 12.35 20.83
N PRO A 280 -7.80 11.67 19.95
CA PRO A 280 -9.15 12.11 19.61
C PRO A 280 -10.11 12.00 20.80
N ASN A 281 -10.89 13.06 21.00
CA ASN A 281 -12.02 13.13 21.92
C ASN A 281 -13.28 13.27 21.07
N PHE A 282 -14.28 12.41 21.25
CA PHE A 282 -15.45 12.36 20.38
C PHE A 282 -16.65 13.09 21.02
N TYR A 283 -17.24 14.02 20.27
CA TYR A 283 -18.41 14.78 20.68
C TYR A 283 -19.57 14.50 19.73
N ARG A 284 -20.68 13.95 20.23
CA ARG A 284 -21.90 13.77 19.44
C ARG A 284 -22.72 15.05 19.46
N LEU A 285 -22.92 15.65 18.29
CA LEU A 285 -23.57 16.95 18.11
C LEU A 285 -24.89 16.78 17.38
N HIS A 286 -25.95 17.39 17.91
CA HIS A 286 -27.31 17.38 17.35
C HIS A 286 -27.81 18.80 17.02
N GLU A 287 -26.97 19.81 17.26
CA GLU A 287 -27.24 21.22 17.01
C GLU A 287 -25.93 21.97 16.73
N THR A 288 -26.03 23.12 16.08
CA THR A 288 -24.89 24.01 15.84
C THR A 288 -24.17 24.31 17.15
N THR A 289 -22.86 24.11 17.14
CA THR A 289 -22.02 24.14 18.34
C THR A 289 -20.75 24.95 18.09
N ASP A 290 -20.48 25.88 18.99
CA ASP A 290 -19.25 26.64 19.08
C ASP A 290 -18.31 26.01 20.12
N PHE A 291 -17.04 25.91 19.75
CA PHE A 291 -15.97 25.45 20.61
C PHE A 291 -14.95 26.57 20.79
N SER A 292 -14.48 26.77 22.03
CA SER A 292 -13.38 27.69 22.31
C SER A 292 -12.40 27.14 23.34
N SER A 293 -11.15 27.57 23.28
CA SER A 293 -10.08 27.13 24.18
C SER A 293 -8.95 28.16 24.15
N ASP A 294 -8.26 28.35 25.27
CA ASP A 294 -7.10 29.25 25.38
C ASP A 294 -5.92 28.84 24.49
N HIS A 295 -5.91 27.56 24.08
CA HIS A 295 -4.93 27.00 23.17
C HIS A 295 -5.57 26.48 21.89
N ALA A 296 -4.78 26.37 20.83
CA ALA A 296 -5.19 25.70 19.61
C ALA A 296 -5.61 24.23 19.87
N PHE A 297 -6.54 23.74 19.08
CA PHE A 297 -6.94 22.33 19.05
C PHE A 297 -7.15 21.91 17.60
N LEU A 298 -7.35 20.63 17.35
CA LEU A 298 -7.59 20.11 16.01
C LEU A 298 -9.01 19.58 15.90
N ILE A 299 -9.64 19.84 14.77
CA ILE A 299 -10.97 19.34 14.42
C ILE A 299 -10.80 18.25 13.36
N GLY A 300 -11.21 17.03 13.68
CA GLY A 300 -11.22 15.91 12.75
C GLY A 300 -12.36 15.98 11.72
N THR A 301 -12.36 15.07 10.74
CA THR A 301 -13.51 14.89 9.83
C THR A 301 -14.78 14.52 10.62
N PRO A 302 -15.89 15.27 10.47
CA PRO A 302 -17.16 14.92 11.08
C PRO A 302 -17.69 13.57 10.58
N ILE A 303 -17.98 12.65 11.50
CA ILE A 303 -18.61 11.38 11.20
C ILE A 303 -20.11 11.61 11.10
N GLN A 304 -20.70 11.37 9.92
CA GLN A 304 -22.14 11.53 9.72
C GLN A 304 -22.92 10.44 10.46
N ILE A 305 -23.98 10.85 11.14
CA ILE A 305 -24.89 9.93 11.85
C ILE A 305 -26.17 9.75 11.03
N GLY A 306 -26.64 8.50 10.98
CA GLY A 306 -27.82 8.10 10.24
C GLY A 306 -27.50 7.10 9.14
N HIS A 307 -28.38 6.11 9.02
CA HIS A 307 -28.32 5.12 7.95
C HIS A 307 -28.93 5.68 6.66
N HIS A 308 -28.22 5.51 5.55
CA HIS A 308 -28.76 5.81 4.24
C HIS A 308 -29.13 4.51 3.49
N PRO A 309 -30.35 4.38 2.93
CA PRO A 309 -30.86 3.11 2.38
C PRO A 309 -30.06 2.48 1.22
N ARG A 310 -29.18 3.27 0.57
CA ARG A 310 -28.30 2.75 -0.50
C ARG A 310 -26.98 2.17 0.03
N ARG A 311 -26.68 2.33 1.32
CA ARG A 311 -25.47 1.81 1.97
C ARG A 311 -25.79 0.56 2.77
N ARG A 312 -24.74 -0.17 3.11
CA ARG A 312 -24.73 -1.16 4.20
C ARG A 312 -24.36 -0.43 5.49
N ARG A 313 -24.92 -0.85 6.63
CA ARG A 313 -24.57 -0.26 7.93
C ARG A 313 -23.13 -0.56 8.31
N LEU A 314 -22.64 -1.74 7.91
CA LEU A 314 -21.25 -2.12 8.14
C LEU A 314 -20.66 -2.79 6.90
N VAL A 315 -19.56 -2.25 6.41
CA VAL A 315 -18.64 -2.93 5.50
C VAL A 315 -17.36 -3.18 6.27
N LEU A 316 -17.01 -4.44 6.48
CA LEU A 316 -15.83 -4.84 7.24
C LEU A 316 -14.88 -5.64 6.34
N ASN A 317 -13.73 -5.05 6.04
CA ASN A 317 -12.63 -5.68 5.31
C ASN A 317 -11.60 -6.20 6.31
N ILE A 318 -11.41 -7.52 6.35
CA ILE A 318 -10.48 -8.20 7.23
C ILE A 318 -9.33 -8.76 6.38
N LEU A 319 -8.16 -8.14 6.48
CA LEU A 319 -6.93 -8.65 5.88
C LEU A 319 -6.18 -9.48 6.94
N VAL A 320 -6.19 -10.80 6.76
CA VAL A 320 -5.34 -11.70 7.54
C VAL A 320 -4.04 -11.86 6.77
N ASP A 321 -2.98 -11.21 7.26
CA ASP A 321 -1.69 -11.14 6.59
C ASP A 321 -1.05 -12.52 6.49
N ALA A 322 -0.66 -12.90 5.28
CA ALA A 322 0.00 -14.17 4.98
C ALA A 322 -0.80 -15.43 5.35
N LEU A 323 -2.07 -15.52 4.92
CA LEU A 323 -2.95 -16.68 5.14
C LEU A 323 -3.05 -17.55 3.86
N PRO A 324 -2.15 -18.55 3.70
CA PRO A 324 -2.11 -19.42 2.52
C PRO A 324 -3.31 -20.39 2.47
N TRP A 325 -4.18 -20.22 1.49
CA TRP A 325 -5.30 -21.14 1.26
C TRP A 325 -4.83 -22.51 0.78
N GLU A 326 -3.69 -22.58 0.09
CA GLU A 326 -3.01 -23.85 -0.24
C GLU A 326 -2.84 -24.76 0.98
N ILE A 327 -2.56 -24.17 2.14
CA ILE A 327 -2.27 -24.91 3.37
C ILE A 327 -3.52 -25.02 4.24
N VAL A 328 -4.22 -23.91 4.44
CA VAL A 328 -5.36 -23.84 5.38
C VAL A 328 -6.64 -24.41 4.77
N GLY A 329 -6.85 -24.29 3.46
CA GLY A 329 -8.12 -24.62 2.80
C GLY A 329 -8.56 -26.08 3.00
N SER A 330 -7.61 -27.03 2.91
CA SER A 330 -7.90 -28.47 3.06
C SER A 330 -8.32 -28.89 4.48
N CYS A 331 -8.01 -28.09 5.50
CA CYS A 331 -8.34 -28.34 6.91
C CYS A 331 -8.92 -27.09 7.59
N PHE A 332 -9.62 -26.26 6.81
CA PHE A 332 -10.06 -24.93 7.24
C PHE A 332 -10.90 -24.95 8.52
N ALA A 333 -11.88 -25.85 8.61
CA ALA A 333 -12.74 -25.99 9.78
C ALA A 333 -12.01 -26.51 11.04
N GLU A 334 -10.86 -27.16 10.87
CA GLU A 334 -10.01 -27.60 11.99
C GLU A 334 -9.10 -26.46 12.45
N MET A 335 -8.45 -25.76 11.52
CA MET A 335 -7.48 -24.70 11.84
C MET A 335 -8.16 -23.40 12.29
N MET A 336 -9.33 -23.08 11.72
CA MET A 336 -10.08 -21.86 11.96
C MET A 336 -11.59 -22.15 12.17
N PRO A 337 -11.97 -22.88 13.23
CA PRO A 337 -13.35 -23.33 13.44
C PRO A 337 -14.37 -22.20 13.56
N GLN A 338 -14.01 -21.05 14.15
CA GLN A 338 -14.95 -19.93 14.29
C GLN A 338 -15.20 -19.24 12.95
N THR A 339 -14.13 -19.04 12.18
CA THR A 339 -14.18 -18.45 10.83
C THR A 339 -14.94 -19.37 9.88
N ALA A 340 -14.66 -20.67 9.91
CA ALA A 340 -15.40 -21.65 9.13
C ALA A 340 -16.89 -21.69 9.48
N ARG A 341 -17.25 -21.64 10.78
CA ARG A 341 -18.65 -21.54 11.21
C ARG A 341 -19.33 -20.30 10.65
N PHE A 342 -18.65 -19.15 10.69
CA PHE A 342 -19.21 -17.90 10.20
C PHE A 342 -19.39 -17.92 8.68
N PHE A 343 -18.37 -18.31 7.91
CA PHE A 343 -18.44 -18.30 6.44
C PHE A 343 -19.14 -19.52 5.82
N ALA A 344 -19.53 -20.53 6.61
CA ALA A 344 -20.44 -21.59 6.15
C ALA A 344 -21.80 -21.03 5.68
N ARG A 345 -22.14 -19.80 6.05
CA ARG A 345 -23.31 -19.04 5.56
C ARG A 345 -22.93 -17.92 4.57
N GLY A 346 -21.79 -18.06 3.92
CA GLY A 346 -21.27 -17.08 2.96
C GLY A 346 -20.77 -17.74 1.68
N LEU A 347 -19.87 -17.03 1.01
CA LEU A 347 -19.20 -17.43 -0.21
C LEU A 347 -17.71 -17.61 0.06
N ILE A 348 -17.14 -18.75 -0.35
CA ILE A 348 -15.70 -19.03 -0.29
C ILE A 348 -15.17 -19.25 -1.70
N PHE A 349 -14.10 -18.53 -2.06
CA PHE A 349 -13.38 -18.72 -3.32
C PHE A 349 -12.23 -19.69 -3.10
N ASN A 350 -12.39 -20.93 -3.59
CA ASN A 350 -11.42 -22.00 -3.35
C ASN A 350 -10.19 -21.94 -4.29
N GLN A 351 -10.21 -21.03 -5.26
CA GLN A 351 -9.18 -20.86 -6.29
C GLN A 351 -8.76 -19.38 -6.42
N GLN A 352 -8.48 -18.76 -5.27
CA GLN A 352 -8.08 -17.35 -5.15
C GLN A 352 -6.56 -17.20 -5.17
N PHE A 353 -6.05 -16.26 -5.98
CA PHE A 353 -4.60 -16.01 -6.06
C PHE A 353 -4.22 -14.55 -5.78
N SER A 354 -3.18 -14.33 -4.99
CA SER A 354 -2.55 -13.03 -4.89
C SER A 354 -1.79 -12.69 -6.16
N VAL A 355 -1.80 -11.40 -6.49
CA VAL A 355 -1.00 -10.86 -7.59
C VAL A 355 0.48 -10.79 -7.22
N SER A 356 0.80 -10.48 -5.97
CA SER A 356 2.17 -10.32 -5.49
C SER A 356 2.46 -11.20 -4.28
N GLU A 357 3.76 -11.35 -4.01
CA GLU A 357 4.32 -12.23 -2.98
C GLU A 357 4.41 -11.60 -1.58
N TYR A 358 4.14 -10.29 -1.46
CA TYR A 358 4.28 -9.54 -0.22
C TYR A 358 3.34 -8.34 -0.14
N THR A 359 3.15 -7.82 1.07
CA THR A 359 2.07 -6.91 1.45
C THR A 359 2.01 -5.59 0.66
N TYR A 360 3.15 -4.93 0.40
CA TYR A 360 3.15 -3.57 -0.17
C TYR A 360 2.45 -3.47 -1.55
N PRO A 361 2.86 -4.23 -2.59
CA PRO A 361 2.17 -4.23 -3.87
C PRO A 361 0.80 -4.92 -3.81
N SER A 362 0.62 -5.91 -2.94
CA SER A 362 -0.68 -6.58 -2.77
C SER A 362 -1.74 -5.62 -2.22
N LEU A 363 -1.41 -4.78 -1.24
CA LEU A 363 -2.32 -3.77 -0.69
C LEU A 363 -2.75 -2.77 -1.79
N ALA A 364 -1.79 -2.29 -2.57
CA ALA A 364 -2.07 -1.40 -3.71
C ALA A 364 -2.99 -2.07 -4.74
N THR A 365 -2.75 -3.34 -5.04
CA THR A 365 -3.60 -4.13 -5.95
C THR A 365 -5.03 -4.24 -5.41
N ILE A 366 -5.21 -4.49 -4.11
CA ILE A 366 -6.52 -4.65 -3.48
C ILE A 366 -7.30 -3.33 -3.44
N GLU A 367 -6.65 -2.24 -3.05
CA GLU A 367 -7.29 -0.93 -2.95
C GLU A 367 -7.59 -0.31 -4.32
N THR A 368 -6.89 -0.68 -5.40
CA THR A 368 -7.08 -0.06 -6.73
C THR A 368 -7.69 -0.99 -7.78
N GLY A 369 -7.61 -2.30 -7.59
CA GLY A 369 -7.94 -3.29 -8.62
C GLY A 369 -6.95 -3.34 -9.78
N LEU A 370 -5.76 -2.75 -9.63
CA LEU A 370 -4.72 -2.65 -10.66
C LEU A 370 -3.54 -3.57 -10.35
N TYR A 371 -2.94 -4.13 -11.40
CA TYR A 371 -1.65 -4.79 -11.29
C TYR A 371 -0.53 -3.78 -10.96
N PRO A 372 0.56 -4.22 -10.28
CA PRO A 372 1.62 -3.32 -9.82
C PRO A 372 2.27 -2.46 -10.92
N HIS A 373 2.32 -2.95 -12.16
CA HIS A 373 2.86 -2.20 -13.29
C HIS A 373 1.89 -1.17 -13.89
N HIS A 374 0.60 -1.22 -13.54
CA HIS A 374 -0.39 -0.19 -13.87
C HIS A 374 -0.52 0.86 -12.77
N SER A 375 -0.55 0.44 -11.50
CA SER A 375 -0.55 1.36 -10.35
C SER A 375 0.80 2.03 -10.09
N LYS A 376 1.89 1.43 -10.59
CA LYS A 376 3.30 1.80 -10.34
C LYS A 376 3.75 1.60 -8.89
N MET A 377 2.98 0.85 -8.11
CA MET A 377 3.20 0.57 -6.70
C MET A 377 3.86 -0.80 -6.50
N PHE A 378 5.18 -0.86 -6.69
CA PHE A 378 5.97 -2.10 -6.51
C PHE A 378 7.32 -1.90 -5.81
N HIS A 379 7.82 -0.66 -5.74
CA HIS A 379 9.11 -0.36 -5.14
C HIS A 379 8.96 0.03 -3.66
N ASP A 380 9.41 -0.85 -2.76
CA ASP A 380 9.27 -0.73 -1.31
C ASP A 380 10.22 0.27 -0.64
N LYS A 381 11.11 0.94 -1.39
CA LYS A 381 12.12 1.87 -0.83
C LYS A 381 11.93 3.31 -1.24
N ILE A 382 11.11 3.57 -2.25
CA ILE A 382 10.93 4.90 -2.82
C ILE A 382 9.41 5.18 -2.89
N PRO A 383 8.89 6.13 -2.09
CA PRO A 383 7.48 6.47 -2.11
C PRO A 383 7.18 7.28 -3.36
N VAL A 384 6.54 6.64 -4.33
CA VAL A 384 5.94 7.31 -5.49
C VAL A 384 4.46 7.47 -5.20
N GLU A 385 3.96 8.68 -5.34
CA GLU A 385 2.55 8.95 -5.12
C GLU A 385 1.68 8.27 -6.19
N LEU A 386 0.66 7.56 -5.73
CA LEU A 386 -0.40 7.01 -6.56
C LEU A 386 -1.15 8.15 -7.26
N SER A 387 -1.26 8.07 -8.58
CA SER A 387 -1.98 9.06 -9.38
C SER A 387 -3.36 9.37 -8.80
N SER A 388 -3.71 10.66 -8.70
CA SER A 388 -5.02 11.11 -8.23
C SER A 388 -6.18 10.71 -9.16
N SER A 389 -5.87 10.31 -10.40
CA SER A 389 -6.86 9.74 -11.33
C SER A 389 -7.27 8.30 -10.99
N ILE A 390 -6.47 7.59 -10.19
CA ILE A 390 -6.76 6.22 -9.75
C ILE A 390 -7.52 6.31 -8.43
N ALA A 391 -8.83 6.12 -8.46
CA ALA A 391 -9.63 6.11 -7.24
C ALA A 391 -9.42 4.80 -6.46
N THR A 392 -9.12 4.89 -5.17
CA THR A 392 -9.02 3.72 -4.29
C THR A 392 -10.40 3.28 -3.77
N LEU A 393 -10.51 2.04 -3.30
CA LEU A 393 -11.73 1.51 -2.69
C LEU A 393 -12.16 2.35 -1.50
N SER A 394 -11.20 2.73 -0.65
CA SER A 394 -11.44 3.59 0.50
C SER A 394 -11.93 4.99 0.10
N GLU A 395 -11.42 5.59 -0.98
CA GLU A 395 -11.92 6.87 -1.50
C GLU A 395 -13.36 6.73 -1.98
N ARG A 396 -13.67 5.67 -2.74
CA ARG A 396 -15.03 5.38 -3.19
C ARG A 396 -15.99 5.23 -2.01
N ALA A 397 -15.57 4.58 -0.93
CA ALA A 397 -16.39 4.46 0.28
C ALA A 397 -16.63 5.82 0.94
N ARG A 398 -15.58 6.61 1.15
CA ARG A 398 -15.68 7.96 1.73
C ARG A 398 -16.61 8.85 0.92
N ASP A 399 -16.45 8.87 -0.41
CA ASP A 399 -17.26 9.69 -1.32
C ASP A 399 -18.74 9.26 -1.34
N ASN A 400 -19.03 8.00 -1.00
CA ASN A 400 -20.39 7.50 -0.80
C ASN A 400 -20.96 7.78 0.60
N GLY A 401 -20.20 8.46 1.46
CA GLY A 401 -20.61 8.90 2.79
C GLY A 401 -20.48 7.85 3.88
N TYR A 402 -19.60 6.86 3.70
CA TYR A 402 -19.21 5.96 4.78
C TYR A 402 -18.24 6.62 5.74
N ALA A 403 -18.33 6.28 7.03
CA ALA A 403 -17.28 6.54 8.00
C ALA A 403 -16.11 5.58 7.74
N THR A 404 -15.04 6.07 7.10
CA THR A 404 -13.89 5.23 6.71
C THR A 404 -12.83 5.21 7.81
N ALA A 405 -12.55 4.02 8.34
CA ALA A 405 -11.53 3.86 9.38
C ALA A 405 -10.69 2.59 9.23
N GLN A 406 -9.38 2.70 9.46
CA GLN A 406 -8.53 1.56 9.81
C GLN A 406 -8.41 1.51 11.33
N LEU A 407 -8.87 0.43 11.95
CA LEU A 407 -8.89 0.31 13.42
C LEU A 407 -7.76 -0.57 13.98
N MET A 408 -7.05 -1.26 13.08
CA MET A 408 -5.75 -1.89 13.31
C MET A 408 -5.13 -2.17 11.94
N GLY A 409 -3.85 -1.85 11.79
CA GLY A 409 -3.08 -2.21 10.60
C GLY A 409 -1.71 -1.54 10.60
N PHE A 410 -1.00 -1.70 9.49
CA PHE A 410 0.27 -1.00 9.28
C PHE A 410 0.05 0.45 8.83
N GLY A 411 1.10 1.27 8.92
CA GLY A 411 1.10 2.64 8.38
C GLY A 411 1.29 2.74 6.86
N MET A 412 1.35 1.60 6.15
CA MET A 412 1.59 1.58 4.70
C MET A 412 0.50 2.35 3.94
N GLY A 413 0.85 2.90 2.79
CA GLY A 413 -0.11 3.52 1.89
C GLY A 413 -0.40 5.00 2.17
N LEU A 414 0.21 5.60 3.20
CA LEU A 414 0.01 7.01 3.54
C LEU A 414 0.98 7.96 2.86
N TYR A 415 2.26 7.58 2.71
CA TYR A 415 3.26 8.39 1.98
C TYR A 415 3.08 8.34 0.46
N ASP A 416 2.50 7.26 -0.05
CA ASP A 416 2.21 7.06 -1.47
C ASP A 416 0.73 7.32 -1.82
N GLY A 417 -0.14 7.53 -0.83
CA GLY A 417 -1.55 7.87 -1.04
C GLY A 417 -2.48 6.70 -1.37
N CYS A 418 -2.02 5.44 -1.32
CA CYS A 418 -2.89 4.27 -1.51
C CYS A 418 -4.01 4.14 -0.46
N MET A 419 -3.82 4.68 0.75
CA MET A 419 -4.78 4.63 1.87
C MET A 419 -5.47 5.98 2.11
N ARG A 420 -5.44 6.88 1.13
CA ARG A 420 -5.96 8.26 1.26
C ARG A 420 -7.47 8.35 1.44
N GLY A 421 -8.23 7.28 1.26
CA GLY A 421 -9.68 7.27 1.48
C GLY A 421 -10.10 7.21 2.96
N TYR A 422 -9.20 6.84 3.88
CA TYR A 422 -9.53 6.68 5.30
C TYR A 422 -9.47 8.01 6.07
N ASP A 423 -10.48 8.34 6.87
CA ASP A 423 -10.48 9.54 7.71
C ASP A 423 -9.68 9.35 9.01
N ARG A 424 -9.59 8.10 9.50
CA ARG A 424 -8.84 7.71 10.70
C ARG A 424 -8.10 6.39 10.49
N LEU A 425 -6.84 6.31 10.93
CA LEU A 425 -6.03 5.11 10.89
C LEU A 425 -5.33 4.91 12.25
N ILE A 426 -5.65 3.80 12.93
CA ILE A 426 -4.88 3.33 14.07
C ILE A 426 -3.84 2.36 13.55
N ALA A 427 -2.57 2.77 13.60
CA ALA A 427 -1.46 2.08 12.96
C ALA A 427 -0.35 1.70 13.96
N ALA A 428 0.22 0.51 13.77
CA ALA A 428 1.47 0.05 14.39
C ALA A 428 2.44 -0.41 13.29
N MET A 429 3.71 -0.68 13.62
CA MET A 429 4.70 -1.05 12.58
C MET A 429 4.70 -2.54 12.31
N TYR A 430 4.67 -3.35 13.37
CA TYR A 430 4.79 -4.80 13.26
C TYR A 430 3.73 -5.55 14.07
N ARG A 431 3.40 -5.11 15.28
CA ARG A 431 2.45 -5.79 16.17
C ARG A 431 1.02 -5.30 15.90
N THR A 432 0.33 -6.00 15.02
CA THR A 432 -1.09 -5.81 14.70
C THR A 432 -1.94 -7.01 15.16
N PRO A 433 -2.05 -7.27 16.48
CA PRO A 433 -2.69 -8.48 16.98
C PRO A 433 -4.21 -8.41 16.80
N ALA A 434 -4.80 -9.49 16.30
CA ALA A 434 -6.22 -9.60 16.01
C ALA A 434 -7.11 -9.35 17.24
N TYR A 435 -6.66 -9.73 18.44
CA TYR A 435 -7.46 -9.54 19.65
C TYR A 435 -7.61 -8.06 20.05
N GLU A 436 -6.56 -7.23 19.86
CA GLU A 436 -6.67 -5.79 20.15
C GLU A 436 -7.52 -5.09 19.10
N GLY A 437 -7.32 -5.43 17.81
CA GLY A 437 -8.12 -4.86 16.73
C GLY A 437 -9.59 -5.22 16.85
N THR A 438 -9.92 -6.46 17.23
CA THR A 438 -11.31 -6.89 17.49
C THR A 438 -11.98 -6.01 18.55
N GLU A 439 -11.31 -5.80 19.68
CA GLU A 439 -11.85 -4.97 20.76
C GLU A 439 -12.03 -3.50 20.33
N ARG A 440 -11.07 -2.94 19.57
CA ARG A 440 -11.17 -1.59 19.02
C ARG A 440 -12.36 -1.44 18.07
N ILE A 441 -12.62 -2.45 17.24
CA ILE A 441 -13.78 -2.46 16.32
C ILE A 441 -15.08 -2.48 17.12
N ILE A 442 -15.21 -3.38 18.09
CA ILE A 442 -16.41 -3.48 18.93
C ILE A 442 -16.71 -2.14 19.63
N ARG A 443 -15.69 -1.52 20.27
CA ARG A 443 -15.86 -0.22 20.92
C ARG A 443 -16.24 0.90 19.97
N HIS A 444 -15.64 0.93 18.77
CA HIS A 444 -15.98 1.91 17.75
C HIS A 444 -17.44 1.76 17.29
N LEU A 445 -17.90 0.52 17.07
CA LEU A 445 -19.28 0.23 16.69
C LEU A 445 -20.27 0.54 17.82
N ASP A 446 -19.94 0.23 19.08
CA ASP A 446 -20.77 0.56 20.25
C ASP A 446 -20.87 2.07 20.50
N GLY A 447 -19.81 2.83 20.24
CA GLY A 447 -19.79 4.28 20.41
C GLY A 447 -20.59 5.03 19.32
N ILE A 448 -20.66 4.45 18.12
CA ILE A 448 -21.27 5.09 16.94
C ILE A 448 -22.12 4.07 16.15
N PRO A 449 -23.15 3.44 16.75
CA PRO A 449 -23.91 2.35 16.12
C PRO A 449 -24.81 2.82 14.97
N ASP A 450 -25.03 4.13 14.89
CA ASP A 450 -25.98 4.77 13.97
C ASP A 450 -25.31 5.31 12.69
N ALA A 451 -23.99 5.19 12.56
CA ALA A 451 -23.27 5.54 11.34
C ALA A 451 -23.16 4.33 10.40
N ASP A 452 -23.02 4.60 9.10
CA ASP A 452 -22.66 3.59 8.11
C ASP A 452 -21.13 3.49 8.01
N HIS A 453 -20.57 2.35 8.40
CA HIS A 453 -19.12 2.17 8.56
C HIS A 453 -18.48 1.45 7.38
N PHE A 454 -17.28 1.90 7.00
CA PHE A 454 -16.36 1.16 6.13
C PHE A 454 -15.04 0.97 6.90
N ILE A 455 -14.84 -0.24 7.42
CA ILE A 455 -13.74 -0.55 8.33
C ILE A 455 -12.72 -1.45 7.63
N TYR A 456 -11.46 -1.08 7.73
CA TYR A 456 -10.33 -1.93 7.38
C TYR A 456 -9.64 -2.45 8.65
N PHE A 457 -9.41 -3.75 8.67
CA PHE A 457 -8.83 -4.48 9.79
C PHE A 457 -7.73 -5.41 9.30
N HIS A 458 -6.48 -5.04 9.52
CA HIS A 458 -5.29 -5.78 9.10
C HIS A 458 -4.59 -6.40 10.30
N THR A 459 -4.47 -7.73 10.29
CA THR A 459 -3.84 -8.51 11.37
C THR A 459 -2.64 -9.29 10.87
N ALA A 460 -1.56 -9.34 11.65
CA ALA A 460 -0.34 -10.06 11.30
C ALA A 460 0.03 -11.20 12.27
N ASP A 461 -0.94 -11.74 13.02
CA ASP A 461 -0.72 -12.90 13.92
C ASP A 461 -0.19 -14.13 13.18
N ALA A 462 -0.69 -14.40 11.96
CA ALA A 462 -0.28 -15.53 11.13
C ALA A 462 1.04 -15.28 10.37
N HIS A 463 1.41 -14.02 10.16
CA HIS A 463 2.59 -13.65 9.38
C HIS A 463 3.88 -14.15 10.06
N PRO A 464 4.74 -14.91 9.34
CA PRO A 464 5.95 -15.45 9.91
C PRO A 464 7.04 -14.37 10.00
N TRP A 465 7.58 -14.19 11.21
CA TRP A 465 8.65 -13.24 11.47
C TRP A 465 9.98 -13.95 11.78
N PRO A 466 11.11 -13.53 11.18
CA PRO A 466 12.40 -14.19 11.40
C PRO A 466 12.99 -13.87 12.78
N ALA A 467 13.49 -14.89 13.49
CA ALA A 467 14.48 -14.71 14.56
C ALA A 467 15.84 -14.40 13.90
N PRO A 468 16.57 -13.33 14.27
CA PRO A 468 16.60 -12.71 15.59
C PRO A 468 15.84 -11.38 15.69
N LEU A 469 15.15 -10.95 14.63
CA LEU A 469 14.46 -9.64 14.63
C LEU A 469 13.22 -9.67 15.53
N PHE A 470 12.53 -10.81 15.60
CA PHE A 470 11.27 -10.94 16.33
C PHE A 470 11.28 -12.11 17.32
N GLN A 471 10.60 -11.90 18.44
CA GLN A 471 10.44 -12.91 19.48
C GLN A 471 9.27 -13.83 19.13
N GLN A 472 9.52 -15.14 19.11
CA GLN A 472 8.45 -16.13 18.92
C GLN A 472 7.48 -16.17 20.12
N ALA A 473 6.22 -16.53 19.88
CA ALA A 473 5.23 -16.64 20.96
C ALA A 473 5.68 -17.64 22.04
N ALA A 474 5.54 -17.27 23.32
CA ALA A 474 5.97 -18.10 24.45
C ALA A 474 5.34 -19.51 24.43
N THR A 475 4.08 -19.61 24.00
CA THR A 475 3.38 -20.89 23.81
C THR A 475 4.11 -21.80 22.83
N VAL A 476 4.56 -21.27 21.70
CA VAL A 476 5.31 -22.04 20.68
C VAL A 476 6.65 -22.48 21.27
N GLN A 477 7.38 -21.54 21.87
CA GLN A 477 8.69 -21.81 22.48
C GLN A 477 8.63 -22.91 23.54
N ALA A 478 7.62 -22.89 24.41
CA ALA A 478 7.47 -23.84 25.51
C ALA A 478 6.92 -25.21 25.07
N SER A 479 6.19 -25.26 23.94
CA SER A 479 5.55 -26.49 23.46
C SER A 479 6.44 -27.35 22.58
N LEU A 480 7.40 -26.75 21.87
CA LEU A 480 8.28 -27.47 20.96
C LEU A 480 9.37 -28.25 21.71
N PRO A 481 9.68 -29.48 21.28
CA PRO A 481 10.88 -30.18 21.74
C PRO A 481 12.14 -29.41 21.32
N LEU A 482 13.24 -29.62 22.04
CA LEU A 482 14.46 -28.83 21.89
C LEU A 482 15.01 -28.87 20.45
N ASP A 483 15.01 -30.03 19.81
CA ASP A 483 15.48 -30.20 18.43
C ASP A 483 14.64 -29.40 17.42
N ALA A 484 13.31 -29.43 17.55
CA ALA A 484 12.41 -28.62 16.72
C ALA A 484 12.53 -27.12 17.02
N ARG A 485 12.77 -26.74 18.28
CA ARG A 485 12.95 -25.34 18.70
C ARG A 485 14.23 -24.73 18.13
N MET A 486 15.28 -25.52 17.95
CA MET A 486 16.60 -25.07 17.50
C MET A 486 16.74 -25.11 15.97
N THR A 487 15.73 -24.62 15.25
CA THR A 487 15.67 -24.61 13.77
C THR A 487 15.50 -23.21 13.17
N ASP A 488 15.61 -22.16 13.99
CA ASP A 488 15.64 -20.77 13.50
C ASP A 488 16.86 -20.51 12.61
N GLU A 489 16.67 -19.70 11.58
CA GLU A 489 17.77 -19.26 10.72
C GLU A 489 18.57 -18.13 11.36
N ILE A 490 19.90 -18.17 11.23
CA ILE A 490 20.77 -17.11 11.78
C ILE A 490 20.65 -15.81 10.96
N HIS A 491 20.43 -15.91 9.65
CA HIS A 491 20.56 -14.79 8.70
C HIS A 491 19.25 -14.01 8.45
N ALA A 492 18.14 -14.38 9.11
CA ALA A 492 16.84 -13.69 9.07
C ALA A 492 16.45 -13.08 7.70
N PRO A 493 16.25 -13.91 6.66
CA PRO A 493 15.75 -13.40 5.39
C PRO A 493 14.35 -12.79 5.57
N HIS A 494 13.95 -11.92 4.63
CA HIS A 494 12.58 -11.41 4.57
C HIS A 494 11.56 -12.56 4.48
N SER A 495 10.34 -12.34 4.98
CA SER A 495 9.34 -13.38 5.19
C SER A 495 9.01 -14.24 3.95
N PRO A 496 8.94 -13.71 2.70
CA PRO A 496 8.68 -14.54 1.53
C PRO A 496 9.79 -15.55 1.20
N TYR A 497 10.98 -15.37 1.79
CA TYR A 497 12.15 -16.21 1.56
C TYR A 497 12.51 -17.09 2.77
N LEU A 498 11.67 -17.12 3.81
CA LEU A 498 11.87 -17.99 4.96
C LEU A 498 11.83 -19.46 4.52
N ARG A 499 12.77 -20.28 4.98
CA ARG A 499 12.74 -21.71 4.69
C ARG A 499 11.79 -22.45 5.62
N PRO A 500 11.30 -23.63 5.20
CA PRO A 500 10.57 -24.53 6.07
C PRO A 500 11.39 -24.91 7.29
N SER A 501 10.81 -24.69 8.46
CA SER A 501 11.36 -25.16 9.73
C SER A 501 10.22 -25.51 10.68
N PRO A 502 10.42 -26.51 11.58
CA PRO A 502 9.43 -26.86 12.60
C PRO A 502 8.97 -25.66 13.43
N ILE A 503 9.88 -24.73 13.77
CA ILE A 503 9.51 -23.56 14.56
C ILE A 503 8.65 -22.56 13.79
N ASN A 504 9.01 -22.22 12.55
CA ASN A 504 8.22 -21.30 11.73
C ASN A 504 6.81 -21.85 11.49
N GLN A 505 6.70 -23.15 11.19
CA GLN A 505 5.41 -23.81 10.97
C GLN A 505 4.57 -23.85 12.25
N ALA A 506 5.18 -24.09 13.41
CA ALA A 506 4.48 -24.07 14.69
C ALA A 506 4.01 -22.66 15.06
N SER A 507 4.83 -21.64 14.83
CA SER A 507 4.47 -20.23 15.01
C SER A 507 3.31 -19.82 14.12
N PHE A 508 3.36 -20.15 12.82
CA PHE A 508 2.26 -19.91 11.89
C PHE A 508 0.96 -20.57 12.37
N ARG A 509 0.99 -21.87 12.70
CA ARG A 509 -0.22 -22.58 13.17
C ARG A 509 -0.78 -21.98 14.46
N TYR A 510 0.07 -21.47 15.36
CA TYR A 510 -0.37 -20.75 16.54
C TYR A 510 -1.02 -19.41 16.17
N GLY A 511 -0.41 -18.65 15.27
CA GLY A 511 -0.93 -17.39 14.73
C GLY A 511 -2.32 -17.53 14.11
N VAL A 512 -2.52 -18.56 13.27
CA VAL A 512 -3.83 -18.87 12.67
C VAL A 512 -4.90 -19.13 13.75
N ARG A 513 -4.58 -19.93 14.77
CA ARG A 513 -5.52 -20.20 15.88
C ARG A 513 -5.78 -18.97 16.76
N SER A 514 -4.76 -18.12 16.97
CA SER A 514 -4.90 -16.85 17.69
C SER A 514 -5.86 -15.91 16.96
N THR A 515 -5.67 -15.80 15.65
CA THR A 515 -6.53 -15.03 14.73
C THR A 515 -7.97 -15.53 14.78
N ASP A 516 -8.19 -16.83 14.58
CA ASP A 516 -9.53 -17.42 14.59
C ASP A 516 -10.28 -17.19 15.91
N ARG A 517 -9.58 -17.31 17.04
CA ARG A 517 -10.18 -17.04 18.35
C ARG A 517 -10.62 -15.59 18.49
N ALA A 518 -9.79 -14.63 18.05
CA ALA A 518 -10.14 -13.21 18.10
C ALA A 518 -11.31 -12.89 17.16
N LEU A 519 -11.24 -13.37 15.92
CA LEU A 519 -12.32 -13.19 14.93
C LEU A 519 -13.62 -13.86 15.39
N GLY A 520 -13.57 -14.98 16.11
CA GLY A 520 -14.76 -15.60 16.68
C GLY A 520 -15.53 -14.69 17.64
N THR A 521 -14.83 -13.88 18.44
CA THR A 521 -15.45 -12.84 19.27
C THR A 521 -16.12 -11.79 18.40
N LEU A 522 -15.42 -11.30 17.37
CA LEU A 522 -15.96 -10.30 16.45
C LEU A 522 -17.21 -10.83 15.72
N PHE A 523 -17.15 -12.03 15.16
CA PHE A 523 -18.27 -12.65 14.45
C PHE A 523 -19.49 -12.86 15.35
N SER A 524 -19.29 -13.25 16.61
CA SER A 524 -20.38 -13.39 17.57
C SER A 524 -21.05 -12.03 17.82
N TYR A 525 -20.27 -10.98 18.04
CA TYR A 525 -20.78 -9.62 18.16
C TYR A 525 -21.58 -9.19 16.90
N LEU A 526 -21.06 -9.44 15.70
CA LEU A 526 -21.77 -9.09 14.47
C LEU A 526 -23.11 -9.84 14.33
N GLU A 527 -23.15 -11.14 14.66
CA GLU A 527 -24.38 -11.95 14.62
C GLU A 527 -25.41 -11.52 15.67
N GLU A 528 -24.98 -10.93 16.79
CA GLU A 528 -25.85 -10.43 17.86
C GLU A 528 -26.41 -9.03 17.57
N HIS A 529 -25.67 -8.20 16.83
CA HIS A 529 -25.97 -6.76 16.68
C HIS A 529 -26.46 -6.34 15.28
N TYR A 530 -26.30 -7.18 14.26
CA TYR A 530 -26.66 -6.84 12.88
C TYR A 530 -27.45 -7.97 12.21
N ALA A 531 -28.46 -7.60 11.42
CA ALA A 531 -29.08 -8.53 10.49
C ALA A 531 -28.13 -8.83 9.30
N PRO A 532 -28.18 -10.02 8.68
CA PRO A 532 -27.30 -10.38 7.56
C PRO A 532 -27.33 -9.40 6.38
N GLU A 533 -28.44 -8.71 6.16
CA GLU A 533 -28.64 -7.69 5.12
C GLU A 533 -28.04 -6.31 5.47
N GLU A 534 -27.67 -6.08 6.73
CA GLU A 534 -27.11 -4.81 7.20
C GLU A 534 -25.59 -4.75 7.09
N TYR A 535 -24.91 -5.90 7.04
CA TYR A 535 -23.45 -5.95 6.93
C TYR A 535 -22.95 -6.62 5.65
N LEU A 536 -21.71 -6.31 5.31
CA LEU A 536 -20.87 -7.04 4.36
C LEU A 536 -19.51 -7.29 5.02
N VAL A 537 -19.19 -8.55 5.30
CA VAL A 537 -17.87 -8.97 5.81
C VAL A 537 -17.09 -9.58 4.65
N ASN A 538 -15.92 -9.04 4.38
CA ASN A 538 -14.98 -9.48 3.34
C ASN A 538 -13.66 -9.87 4.03
N LEU A 539 -13.35 -11.16 4.11
CA LEU A 539 -12.09 -11.66 4.67
C LEU A 539 -11.22 -12.18 3.54
N TYR A 540 -9.98 -11.69 3.49
CA TYR A 540 -9.02 -12.09 2.47
C TYR A 540 -7.60 -12.06 2.99
N SER A 541 -6.68 -12.57 2.17
CA SER A 541 -5.25 -12.45 2.39
C SER A 541 -4.54 -11.93 1.16
N ASP A 542 -3.55 -11.10 1.42
CA ASP A 542 -2.72 -10.38 0.47
C ASP A 542 -1.64 -11.24 -0.17
N HIS A 543 -1.11 -12.22 0.57
CA HIS A 543 -0.19 -13.26 0.12
C HIS A 543 -0.26 -14.48 1.06
N GLY A 544 0.59 -15.48 0.82
CA GLY A 544 0.74 -16.69 1.63
C GLY A 544 2.10 -16.76 2.32
N VAL A 545 2.64 -17.97 2.50
CA VAL A 545 3.94 -18.19 3.17
C VAL A 545 4.76 -19.28 2.49
N SER A 546 6.08 -19.09 2.45
CA SER A 546 7.04 -20.04 1.87
C SER A 546 7.35 -21.26 2.75
N ILE A 547 7.08 -21.17 4.06
CA ILE A 547 7.57 -22.12 5.09
C ILE A 547 6.95 -23.52 5.03
N PHE A 548 6.03 -23.77 4.10
CA PHE A 548 5.45 -25.09 3.81
C PHE A 548 5.93 -25.70 2.49
N SER A 549 6.69 -24.95 1.68
CA SER A 549 7.25 -25.40 0.41
C SER A 549 8.67 -25.94 0.63
N PRO A 550 8.98 -27.23 0.36
CA PRO A 550 10.31 -27.78 0.57
C PRO A 550 11.42 -27.06 -0.22
N THR A 551 11.08 -26.57 -1.40
CA THR A 551 11.94 -25.79 -2.29
C THR A 551 11.16 -24.54 -2.72
N PRO A 552 11.05 -23.53 -1.82
CA PRO A 552 10.21 -22.37 -2.08
C PRO A 552 10.76 -21.57 -3.25
N TYR A 553 9.86 -21.00 -4.04
CA TYR A 553 10.17 -20.00 -5.03
C TYR A 553 9.13 -18.89 -4.99
N ILE A 554 9.48 -17.68 -5.43
CA ILE A 554 8.83 -16.46 -4.94
C ILE A 554 7.35 -16.28 -5.36
N VAL A 555 6.88 -17.02 -6.37
CA VAL A 555 5.46 -17.04 -6.77
C VAL A 555 4.83 -18.42 -6.65
N ASP A 556 5.34 -19.27 -5.76
CA ASP A 556 4.80 -20.61 -5.52
C ASP A 556 3.36 -20.59 -4.97
N SER A 557 2.64 -21.71 -5.09
CA SER A 557 1.25 -21.79 -4.60
C SER A 557 1.13 -21.53 -3.10
N PRO A 558 2.01 -22.03 -2.21
CA PRO A 558 1.99 -21.65 -0.80
C PRO A 558 2.13 -20.14 -0.53
N LEU A 559 2.82 -19.37 -1.37
CA LEU A 559 2.92 -17.91 -1.30
C LEU A 559 1.79 -17.16 -1.99
N THR A 560 1.11 -17.77 -2.97
CA THR A 560 0.22 -17.02 -3.87
C THR A 560 -1.20 -17.54 -3.95
N HIS A 561 -1.50 -18.76 -3.51
CA HIS A 561 -2.88 -19.26 -3.37
C HIS A 561 -3.41 -18.82 -1.99
N THR A 562 -4.20 -17.75 -1.96
CA THR A 562 -4.58 -17.03 -0.73
C THR A 562 -6.05 -17.16 -0.40
N ALA A 563 -6.41 -16.90 0.86
CA ALA A 563 -7.81 -16.97 1.28
C ALA A 563 -8.64 -15.80 0.71
N TRP A 564 -9.87 -16.06 0.28
CA TRP A 564 -10.90 -15.03 0.08
C TRP A 564 -12.30 -15.60 0.33
N MET A 565 -13.05 -14.93 1.20
CA MET A 565 -14.40 -15.31 1.58
C MET A 565 -15.24 -14.10 1.99
N MET A 566 -16.54 -14.17 1.74
CA MET A 566 -17.47 -13.06 1.97
C MET A 566 -18.75 -13.57 2.63
N ARG A 567 -19.40 -12.73 3.44
CA ARG A 567 -20.73 -13.02 4.02
C ARG A 567 -21.51 -11.72 4.22
N GLY A 568 -22.83 -11.80 4.01
CA GLY A 568 -23.76 -10.70 4.29
C GLY A 568 -24.52 -10.26 3.05
N ALA A 569 -24.86 -8.98 2.99
CA ALA A 569 -25.76 -8.42 2.00
C ALA A 569 -25.28 -8.63 0.55
N GLY A 570 -26.12 -9.26 -0.27
CA GLY A 570 -25.82 -9.52 -1.69
C GLY A 570 -24.86 -10.70 -1.93
N ILE A 571 -24.46 -11.42 -0.89
CA ILE A 571 -23.58 -12.59 -1.00
C ILE A 571 -24.39 -13.89 -1.03
N PRO A 572 -24.13 -14.81 -1.98
CA PRO A 572 -24.73 -16.14 -1.98
C PRO A 572 -24.40 -16.92 -0.70
N GLU A 573 -25.42 -17.52 -0.09
CA GLU A 573 -25.27 -18.27 1.17
C GLU A 573 -24.81 -19.72 0.92
N GLY A 574 -23.77 -20.15 1.63
CA GLY A 574 -23.33 -21.55 1.67
C GLY A 574 -22.66 -22.03 0.37
N VAL A 575 -22.05 -21.12 -0.38
CA VAL A 575 -21.42 -21.41 -1.67
C VAL A 575 -19.91 -21.52 -1.51
N ILE A 576 -19.33 -22.59 -2.04
CA ILE A 576 -17.89 -22.71 -2.28
C ILE A 576 -17.72 -22.81 -3.80
N THR A 577 -16.96 -21.88 -4.38
CA THR A 577 -16.76 -21.81 -5.83
C THR A 577 -15.32 -22.19 -6.18
N GLU A 578 -15.17 -22.92 -7.29
CA GLU A 578 -13.88 -23.30 -7.88
C GLU A 578 -13.48 -22.36 -9.03
N GLU A 579 -14.19 -21.24 -9.21
CA GLU A 579 -13.80 -20.25 -10.20
C GLU A 579 -12.47 -19.58 -9.82
N LEU A 580 -11.63 -19.33 -10.82
CA LEU A 580 -10.37 -18.63 -10.61
C LEU A 580 -10.64 -17.18 -10.24
N THR A 581 -10.00 -16.70 -9.20
CA THR A 581 -10.05 -15.31 -8.77
C THR A 581 -8.65 -14.76 -8.45
N SER A 582 -8.55 -13.44 -8.39
CA SER A 582 -7.33 -12.70 -8.08
C SER A 582 -7.59 -11.68 -6.98
N THR A 583 -6.57 -11.28 -6.21
CA THR A 583 -6.71 -10.15 -5.26
C THR A 583 -7.11 -8.85 -5.96
N ALA A 584 -6.80 -8.69 -7.26
CA ALA A 584 -7.30 -7.58 -8.08
C ALA A 584 -8.83 -7.58 -8.23
N ASP A 585 -9.51 -8.72 -8.08
CA ASP A 585 -10.98 -8.84 -8.21
C ASP A 585 -11.73 -8.28 -7.02
N ILE A 586 -11.05 -8.05 -5.90
CA ILE A 586 -11.69 -7.52 -4.68
C ILE A 586 -12.24 -6.13 -4.95
N HIS A 587 -11.47 -5.24 -5.59
CA HIS A 587 -11.92 -3.88 -5.89
C HIS A 587 -13.22 -3.83 -6.72
N PRO A 588 -13.32 -4.43 -7.93
CA PRO A 588 -14.56 -4.42 -8.70
C PRO A 588 -15.69 -5.20 -8.02
N THR A 589 -15.39 -6.23 -7.22
CA THR A 589 -16.40 -6.94 -6.42
C THR A 589 -17.03 -6.04 -5.37
N MET A 590 -16.21 -5.32 -4.60
CA MET A 590 -16.69 -4.37 -3.60
C MET A 590 -17.42 -3.20 -4.26
N ALA A 591 -16.91 -2.69 -5.39
CA ALA A 591 -17.59 -1.65 -6.15
C ALA A 591 -18.98 -2.09 -6.61
N HIS A 592 -19.11 -3.32 -7.12
CA HIS A 592 -20.40 -3.89 -7.52
C HIS A 592 -21.37 -4.02 -6.34
N LEU A 593 -20.93 -4.62 -5.22
CA LEU A 593 -21.77 -4.91 -4.06
C LEU A 593 -22.23 -3.64 -3.32
N LEU A 594 -21.43 -2.58 -3.37
CA LEU A 594 -21.69 -1.30 -2.70
C LEU A 594 -22.26 -0.24 -3.65
N GLY A 595 -22.41 -0.54 -4.94
CA GLY A 595 -22.94 0.38 -5.95
C GLY A 595 -22.02 1.57 -6.23
N PHE A 596 -20.70 1.39 -6.06
CA PHE A 596 -19.72 2.41 -6.40
C PHE A 596 -19.60 2.53 -7.93
N PRO A 597 -19.24 3.72 -8.47
CA PRO A 597 -18.97 3.86 -9.88
C PRO A 597 -17.81 2.94 -10.28
N GLY A 598 -18.00 2.15 -11.34
CA GLY A 598 -16.92 1.35 -11.91
C GLY A 598 -15.84 2.26 -12.51
N ASN A 599 -14.58 1.91 -12.27
CA ASN A 599 -13.45 2.49 -13.00
C ASN A 599 -13.36 1.75 -14.34
N ALA A 600 -13.32 2.48 -15.46
CA ALA A 600 -13.19 1.87 -16.79
C ALA A 600 -11.86 1.10 -16.97
N ASP A 601 -10.84 1.50 -16.20
CA ASP A 601 -9.47 1.05 -16.34
C ASP A 601 -9.01 0.26 -15.09
N VAL A 602 -9.74 -0.80 -14.68
CA VAL A 602 -9.27 -1.74 -13.65
C VAL A 602 -8.92 -3.09 -14.26
N ASP A 603 -7.90 -3.76 -13.71
CA ASP A 603 -7.47 -5.10 -14.15
C ASP A 603 -8.30 -6.22 -13.52
N GLY A 604 -8.88 -5.94 -12.35
CA GLY A 604 -9.81 -6.82 -11.67
C GLY A 604 -11.07 -7.11 -12.49
N VAL A 605 -11.64 -8.29 -12.28
CA VAL A 605 -12.82 -8.80 -12.95
C VAL A 605 -13.85 -9.25 -11.92
N LEU A 606 -15.12 -8.88 -12.11
CA LEU A 606 -16.19 -9.36 -11.25
C LEU A 606 -16.36 -10.90 -11.40
N PRO A 607 -16.34 -11.68 -10.29
CA PRO A 607 -16.55 -13.13 -10.34
C PRO A 607 -17.90 -13.55 -10.93
N ARG A 608 -17.96 -14.74 -11.57
CA ARG A 608 -19.17 -15.29 -12.21
C ARG A 608 -20.25 -15.56 -11.19
N VAL A 609 -19.89 -16.03 -9.99
CA VAL A 609 -20.86 -16.28 -8.92
C VAL A 609 -21.60 -15.01 -8.49
N LEU A 610 -21.03 -13.83 -8.76
CA LEU A 610 -21.64 -12.52 -8.51
C LEU A 610 -22.17 -11.86 -9.80
N GLY A 611 -22.31 -12.62 -10.89
CA GLY A 611 -22.88 -12.15 -12.16
C GLY A 611 -21.90 -11.45 -13.10
N GLY A 612 -20.61 -11.49 -12.80
CA GLY A 612 -19.56 -10.99 -13.70
C GLY A 612 -19.09 -12.01 -14.75
N PRO A 613 -18.11 -11.64 -15.60
CA PRO A 613 -17.59 -12.56 -16.61
C PRO A 613 -16.60 -13.60 -16.03
N GLY A 614 -16.03 -13.33 -14.86
CA GLY A 614 -14.91 -14.09 -14.28
C GLY A 614 -13.67 -14.12 -15.17
N ARG A 615 -12.68 -14.93 -14.77
CA ARG A 615 -11.40 -15.07 -15.48
C ARG A 615 -11.11 -16.52 -15.80
N ASP A 616 -10.38 -16.75 -16.90
CA ASP A 616 -9.90 -18.08 -17.29
C ASP A 616 -8.47 -18.36 -16.80
N VAL A 617 -7.74 -17.30 -16.42
CA VAL A 617 -6.41 -17.37 -15.82
C VAL A 617 -6.25 -16.36 -14.69
N SER A 618 -5.42 -16.69 -13.70
CA SER A 618 -4.95 -15.76 -12.67
C SER A 618 -3.43 -15.56 -12.78
N PHE A 619 -2.96 -14.39 -12.38
CA PHE A 619 -1.55 -14.00 -12.48
C PHE A 619 -1.00 -13.77 -11.08
N SER A 620 0.17 -14.36 -10.81
CA SER A 620 0.99 -14.05 -9.65
C SER A 620 2.40 -13.74 -10.13
N ASN A 621 2.98 -12.61 -9.72
CA ASN A 621 4.29 -12.17 -10.17
C ASN A 621 5.15 -11.64 -9.02
N SER A 622 6.45 -11.52 -9.28
CA SER A 622 7.38 -10.73 -8.46
C SER A 622 8.03 -9.69 -9.37
N LEU A 623 7.69 -8.42 -9.14
CA LEU A 623 8.23 -7.24 -9.83
C LEU A 623 9.24 -6.51 -8.93
N TYR A 624 10.02 -7.26 -8.15
CA TYR A 624 10.92 -6.69 -7.15
C TYR A 624 12.22 -6.19 -7.80
N PRO A 625 12.58 -4.89 -7.72
CA PRO A 625 13.80 -4.37 -8.33
C PRO A 625 15.09 -5.06 -7.87
N GLY A 626 15.98 -5.36 -8.81
CA GLY A 626 17.26 -6.03 -8.54
C GLY A 626 17.16 -7.54 -8.29
N LYS A 627 15.97 -8.13 -8.45
CA LYS A 627 15.75 -9.59 -8.48
C LYS A 627 15.28 -10.02 -9.86
N PRO A 628 15.48 -11.29 -10.25
CA PRO A 628 14.83 -11.84 -11.43
C PRO A 628 13.32 -11.61 -11.39
N TYR A 629 12.71 -11.37 -12.54
CA TYR A 629 11.27 -11.31 -12.67
C TYR A 629 10.70 -12.73 -12.64
N PHE A 630 9.62 -12.95 -11.91
CA PHE A 630 8.91 -14.23 -11.88
C PHE A 630 7.44 -14.03 -12.22
N LEU A 631 6.87 -14.97 -12.96
CA LEU A 631 5.44 -14.99 -13.30
C LEU A 631 4.89 -16.42 -13.28
N ALA A 632 3.73 -16.59 -12.64
CA ALA A 632 2.88 -17.76 -12.75
C ALA A 632 1.53 -17.35 -13.35
N VAL A 633 1.17 -17.91 -14.50
CA VAL A 633 -0.14 -17.76 -15.14
C VAL A 633 -0.91 -19.06 -14.94
N ARG A 634 -1.88 -19.05 -14.03
CA ARG A 634 -2.61 -20.26 -13.60
C ARG A 634 -3.97 -20.34 -14.25
N SER A 635 -4.22 -21.42 -14.98
CA SER A 635 -5.55 -21.83 -15.44
C SER A 635 -6.12 -22.90 -14.50
N ALA A 636 -7.30 -23.44 -14.81
CA ALA A 636 -7.90 -24.51 -14.02
C ALA A 636 -7.01 -25.77 -13.95
N SER A 637 -6.23 -26.08 -14.99
CA SER A 637 -5.52 -27.36 -15.14
C SER A 637 -4.01 -27.26 -15.37
N HIS A 638 -3.51 -26.09 -15.79
CA HIS A 638 -2.11 -25.86 -16.14
C HIS A 638 -1.61 -24.52 -15.63
N THR A 639 -0.30 -24.41 -15.43
CA THR A 639 0.40 -23.17 -15.10
C THR A 639 1.49 -22.90 -16.15
N LEU A 640 1.54 -21.69 -16.70
CA LEU A 640 2.75 -21.18 -17.36
C LEU A 640 3.62 -20.52 -16.30
N CYS A 641 4.87 -20.96 -16.20
CA CYS A 641 5.89 -20.37 -15.34
C CYS A 641 6.91 -19.62 -16.22
N LEU A 642 7.27 -18.42 -15.81
CA LEU A 642 8.31 -17.61 -16.43
C LEU A 642 9.28 -17.10 -15.38
N GLU A 643 10.55 -17.08 -15.73
CA GLU A 643 11.63 -16.40 -14.98
C GLU A 643 12.63 -15.77 -15.93
N THR A 644 13.13 -14.59 -15.59
CA THR A 644 14.17 -13.90 -16.37
C THR A 644 15.56 -14.20 -15.82
N GLU A 645 16.57 -14.21 -16.69
CA GLU A 645 17.96 -14.24 -16.24
C GLU A 645 18.40 -12.87 -15.70
N GLU A 646 17.95 -11.80 -16.37
CA GLU A 646 18.25 -10.42 -16.00
C GLU A 646 17.31 -9.94 -14.87
N PRO A 647 17.82 -9.13 -13.92
CA PRO A 647 17.00 -8.54 -12.88
C PRO A 647 15.98 -7.51 -13.41
N VAL A 648 14.88 -7.34 -12.68
CA VAL A 648 13.95 -6.22 -12.84
C VAL A 648 14.72 -4.91 -12.57
N HIS A 649 14.59 -3.95 -13.47
CA HIS A 649 15.15 -2.62 -13.32
C HIS A 649 14.39 -1.83 -12.24
N THR A 650 14.98 -0.75 -11.74
CA THR A 650 14.39 0.08 -10.67
C THR A 650 13.05 0.71 -11.06
N ASP A 651 12.83 0.90 -12.35
CA ASP A 651 11.59 1.43 -12.94
C ASP A 651 10.55 0.35 -13.25
N GLY A 652 10.82 -0.90 -12.84
CA GLY A 652 9.94 -2.04 -13.03
C GLY A 652 10.01 -2.65 -14.43
N THR A 653 10.94 -2.23 -15.30
CA THR A 653 11.11 -2.90 -16.60
C THR A 653 11.96 -4.16 -16.52
N VAL A 654 11.84 -5.03 -17.53
CA VAL A 654 12.68 -6.22 -17.68
C VAL A 654 12.84 -6.61 -19.16
N ASP A 655 14.03 -7.07 -19.54
CA ASP A 655 14.26 -7.68 -20.86
C ASP A 655 13.76 -9.13 -20.85
N LEU A 656 12.77 -9.42 -21.70
CA LEU A 656 12.12 -10.73 -21.79
C LEU A 656 12.72 -11.64 -22.88
N ALA A 657 13.66 -11.15 -23.71
CA ALA A 657 14.20 -11.92 -24.84
C ALA A 657 14.87 -13.23 -24.41
N ARG A 658 15.38 -13.29 -23.17
CA ARG A 658 16.05 -14.46 -22.60
C ARG A 658 15.26 -15.10 -21.45
N ALA A 659 13.97 -14.82 -21.35
CA ALA A 659 13.12 -15.42 -20.32
C ALA A 659 13.01 -16.95 -20.52
N ASN A 660 13.17 -17.69 -19.43
CA ASN A 660 12.86 -19.12 -19.39
C ASN A 660 11.36 -19.29 -19.18
N VAL A 661 10.69 -19.99 -20.11
CA VAL A 661 9.24 -20.17 -20.11
C VAL A 661 8.92 -21.65 -20.27
N ALA A 662 8.11 -22.19 -19.37
CA ALA A 662 7.63 -23.56 -19.42
C ALA A 662 6.18 -23.65 -18.93
N ILE A 663 5.44 -24.63 -19.46
CA ILE A 663 4.05 -24.90 -19.07
C ILE A 663 4.00 -26.25 -18.36
N TYR A 664 3.29 -26.32 -17.25
CA TYR A 664 3.19 -27.50 -16.39
C TYR A 664 1.71 -27.85 -16.14
N PRO A 665 1.36 -29.14 -15.90
CA PRO A 665 0.14 -29.47 -15.17
C PRO A 665 0.14 -28.74 -13.81
N ARG A 666 -1.03 -28.28 -13.37
CA ARG A 666 -1.15 -27.46 -12.15
C ARG A 666 -0.64 -28.16 -10.89
N GLU A 667 -0.79 -29.49 -10.80
CA GLU A 667 -0.34 -30.31 -9.67
C GLU A 667 1.19 -30.52 -9.65
N HIS A 668 1.89 -30.22 -10.75
CA HIS A 668 3.32 -30.46 -10.95
C HIS A 668 4.05 -29.17 -11.35
N GLU A 669 3.60 -28.04 -10.79
CA GLU A 669 4.15 -26.71 -11.08
C GLU A 669 5.65 -26.64 -10.77
N ARG A 670 6.47 -26.31 -11.78
CA ARG A 670 7.95 -26.30 -11.72
C ARG A 670 8.60 -27.64 -11.32
N GLU A 671 7.87 -28.74 -11.38
CA GLU A 671 8.46 -30.07 -11.17
C GLU A 671 9.20 -30.53 -12.42
N ARG A 672 10.50 -30.83 -12.27
CA ARG A 672 11.35 -31.26 -13.38
C ARG A 672 10.83 -32.56 -14.01
N GLY A 673 10.68 -32.56 -15.32
CA GLY A 673 10.19 -33.69 -16.10
C GLY A 673 8.69 -33.63 -16.40
N TYR A 674 7.98 -32.64 -15.85
CA TYR A 674 6.56 -32.37 -16.14
C TYR A 674 6.35 -31.17 -17.06
N GLU A 675 7.42 -30.58 -17.60
CA GLU A 675 7.32 -29.56 -18.65
C GLU A 675 6.56 -30.12 -19.87
N ILE A 676 5.54 -29.39 -20.33
CA ILE A 676 4.76 -29.72 -21.52
C ILE A 676 5.06 -28.74 -22.64
N ASP A 677 5.57 -29.27 -23.75
CA ASP A 677 5.74 -28.56 -25.00
C ASP A 677 4.58 -28.91 -25.98
N ASP A 678 3.45 -28.21 -25.84
CA ASP A 678 2.26 -28.42 -26.68
C ASP A 678 1.82 -27.11 -27.39
N PRO A 679 1.60 -27.13 -28.72
CA PRO A 679 1.20 -25.94 -29.48
C PRO A 679 -0.13 -25.33 -29.03
N ALA A 680 -1.11 -26.13 -28.59
CA ALA A 680 -2.41 -25.61 -28.15
C ALA A 680 -2.28 -24.91 -26.79
N LEU A 681 -1.46 -25.44 -25.89
CA LEU A 681 -1.13 -24.77 -24.63
C LEU A 681 -0.38 -23.44 -24.87
N ARG A 682 0.58 -23.40 -25.80
CA ARG A 682 1.24 -22.13 -26.17
C ARG A 682 0.26 -21.12 -26.74
N ALA A 683 -0.62 -21.52 -27.66
CA ALA A 683 -1.65 -20.65 -28.22
C ALA A 683 -2.63 -20.12 -27.15
N PHE A 684 -2.85 -20.87 -26.06
CA PHE A 684 -3.65 -20.41 -24.93
C PHE A 684 -2.89 -19.44 -24.01
N PHE A 685 -1.68 -19.80 -23.58
CA PHE A 685 -0.96 -19.06 -22.55
C PHE A 685 -0.15 -17.88 -23.08
N TYR A 686 0.55 -18.02 -24.20
CA TYR A 686 1.53 -17.02 -24.66
C TYR A 686 0.88 -15.65 -24.91
N PRO A 687 -0.25 -15.53 -25.66
CA PRO A 687 -0.89 -14.23 -25.85
C PRO A 687 -1.30 -13.56 -24.54
N ARG A 688 -1.79 -14.33 -23.57
CA ARG A 688 -2.24 -13.81 -22.25
C ARG A 688 -1.06 -13.33 -21.41
N ALA A 689 0.01 -14.12 -21.35
CA ALA A 689 1.23 -13.75 -20.65
C ALA A 689 1.89 -12.53 -21.31
N GLN A 690 1.98 -12.51 -22.65
CA GLN A 690 2.54 -11.37 -23.38
C GLN A 690 1.75 -10.09 -23.14
N ASP A 691 0.42 -10.16 -23.17
CA ASP A 691 -0.43 -9.00 -22.92
C ASP A 691 -0.20 -8.41 -21.54
N PHE A 692 -0.15 -9.27 -20.50
CA PHE A 692 0.19 -8.87 -19.13
C PHE A 692 1.60 -8.27 -19.02
N LEU A 693 2.55 -8.76 -19.82
CA LEU A 693 3.96 -8.33 -19.76
C LEU A 693 4.25 -7.05 -20.54
N LYS A 694 3.36 -6.60 -21.44
CA LYS A 694 3.58 -5.39 -22.26
C LYS A 694 3.94 -4.15 -21.45
N GLY A 695 3.38 -3.99 -20.25
CA GLY A 695 3.64 -2.84 -19.39
C GLY A 695 5.05 -2.80 -18.79
N ILE A 696 5.75 -3.94 -18.75
CA ILE A 696 7.08 -4.08 -18.11
C ILE A 696 8.19 -4.50 -19.07
N ALA A 697 7.85 -5.05 -20.24
CA ALA A 697 8.87 -5.45 -21.20
C ALA A 697 9.67 -4.24 -21.73
N ASN A 698 10.98 -4.37 -21.82
CA ASN A 698 11.85 -3.45 -22.54
C ASN A 698 12.57 -4.17 -23.69
N ASN A 699 13.09 -3.43 -24.69
CA ASN A 699 13.84 -3.99 -25.82
C ASN A 699 15.35 -4.13 -25.52
N GLY A 700 15.72 -4.30 -24.25
CA GLY A 700 17.09 -4.12 -23.77
C GLY A 700 17.53 -2.65 -23.71
N GLU A 701 16.57 -1.72 -23.78
CA GLU A 701 16.80 -0.28 -23.72
C GLU A 701 17.07 0.15 -22.28
N VAL A 702 18.31 0.58 -21.99
CA VAL A 702 18.73 0.92 -20.63
C VAL A 702 19.52 2.22 -20.66
N PHE A 703 19.09 3.20 -19.87
CA PHE A 703 19.92 4.36 -19.56
C PHE A 703 21.08 3.95 -18.62
N PRO A 704 22.31 4.42 -18.86
CA PRO A 704 23.41 4.12 -17.96
C PRO A 704 23.12 4.70 -16.57
N PRO A 705 23.65 4.07 -15.50
CA PRO A 705 23.59 4.69 -14.18
C PRO A 705 24.26 6.07 -14.22
N PRO A 706 23.86 7.02 -13.37
CA PRO A 706 24.54 8.31 -13.29
C PRO A 706 26.03 8.08 -13.08
N LYS A 707 26.87 8.84 -13.81
CA LYS A 707 28.31 8.77 -13.62
C LYS A 707 28.62 9.25 -12.20
N GLU A 708 29.41 8.48 -11.44
CA GLU A 708 29.95 8.93 -10.16
C GLU A 708 30.63 10.30 -10.39
N VAL A 709 30.20 11.31 -9.63
CA VAL A 709 30.73 12.68 -9.68
C VAL A 709 31.97 12.78 -8.81
#